data_AF-A0A7W8D735-F1
#
_entry.id   AF-A0A7W8D735-F1
#
_cell.length_a   1.000
_cell.length_b   1.000
_cell.length_c   1.000
_cell.angle_alpha   90.00
_cell.angle_beta   90.00
_cell.angle_gamma   90.00
#
_symmetry.space_group_name_H-M   'P 1'
#
loop_
_entity.id
_entity.type
_entity.pdbx_description
1 polymer ?
#
loop_
_entity_poly.entity_id
_entity_poly.type
_entity_poly.pdbx_seq_one_letter_code
_entity_poly.pdbx_strand_id
1 'polypeptide(L)'
;MRHVFALLLLLSCAAVHAQEALIVAAPPDAPATTQLRAPNGLNSHTFLRVHLILTASDLAALPVGTDPVSIGFSYADGVGAPAAGGFRVYLENTADTSNLKSTTWATAISTMTQVFDGTLDLPVSATPTSVDLDLNATPFTYTGGGLYVAYEYTATSFSTSTDPATYFSNNLLAGGTRMASSATSMPATVAETSSFRPQIRIGYPNPFGNELALDALSVKYGALHGLWDDEITATVANRGRNDRSSVVVQMQVSGANTDTHILIEPLIAAGDSAAFVTTPIAYTNTGMQTVTANVAPDENPGNDQRTIDQAVSCDVLAYVDETAPYDGIGFNTGSGILAVRYAAPPVPIVVSAVTVGIHDAPANLGKTVAGRLLDADGQILASSADVVLDESHLGQWVVFPLAAPVTIAAGQVVHAGLLQTAASPGYFPVATNAPAIVAPDRMFSFPAAGGAGTMYTDLGTFRIGLHASADVALVRTADTPPEGEVVTYTATAGYGDYLFVRNGDTVQQGPDPAYSFSPSGAGDLVTVTATRNACGASVNAIEPVREYTVTSSVSGGNGTITPADQLVPHGLDAGGSLTPDPHYHLATLSGDTCSPVDDGAGGWTAADITDDCAVTASFALDTHAVTLQADPSAGGTLAVLGGVDPDAVPHGSSIDLVATPAAGWDVADVGLFPPTLDCGGSVTTLGATLQPDGSASFAATIESACTVTAFFANQAPDFTPGTPVTALVSGAPVAIADWATDLRSGDGPGASQALSFELTPIDIVPPGAQLFAVGGEPTIDATGTLRFTPGAEAGSATFRVVLRDDAGIANGGSDVSPERALTIRIATDAIDLSIQADVPATRNFPGDRIAFSLAVANGGPGSAVAAGVQWTPPLELTDVEWICEAQGAATCAASGSGAIDDTVSVPADGRVDYFIEATLPTGDASPPAVIPASASVVPAADQFDTDSGNDTATWLFRIDGLFRDGLETIDAP
;
A
#
# COMPACT_ATOMS: atom_id res chain seq x y z
N MET A 1 -50.09 27.46 13.03
CA MET A 1 -51.21 28.36 12.65
C MET A 1 -52.49 27.55 12.41
N ARG A 2 -53.11 27.01 13.46
CA ARG A 2 -54.37 26.26 13.42
C ARG A 2 -55.23 26.61 14.66
N HIS A 3 -55.47 27.90 14.90
CA HIS A 3 -56.28 28.35 16.04
C HIS A 3 -57.20 29.52 15.69
N VAL A 4 -57.97 29.43 14.60
CA VAL A 4 -59.10 30.36 14.36
C VAL A 4 -60.10 29.68 13.41
N PHE A 5 -60.95 28.75 13.88
CA PHE A 5 -62.18 28.36 13.15
C PHE A 5 -63.15 27.53 14.04
N ALA A 6 -63.36 27.93 15.30
CA ALA A 6 -64.27 27.20 16.21
C ALA A 6 -65.37 28.09 16.84
N LEU A 7 -65.57 29.33 16.40
CA LEU A 7 -66.45 30.26 17.11
C LEU A 7 -67.36 31.06 16.18
N LEU A 8 -68.16 30.42 15.30
CA LEU A 8 -69.23 31.13 14.58
C LEU A 8 -70.32 30.27 13.93
N LEU A 9 -70.61 29.05 14.42
CA LEU A 9 -71.73 28.24 13.90
C LEU A 9 -72.54 27.52 15.00
N LEU A 10 -72.86 28.20 16.09
CA LEU A 10 -73.74 27.68 17.16
C LEU A 10 -75.07 28.44 17.21
N LEU A 11 -75.76 28.57 16.07
CA LEU A 11 -77.16 29.01 16.06
C LEU A 11 -77.91 28.49 14.82
N SER A 12 -78.07 27.18 14.69
CA SER A 12 -79.14 26.57 13.90
C SER A 12 -79.30 25.08 14.24
N CYS A 13 -80.45 24.71 14.79
CA CYS A 13 -81.00 23.36 14.91
C CYS A 13 -80.05 22.27 15.45
N ALA A 14 -80.00 22.14 16.77
CA ALA A 14 -79.76 20.83 17.39
C ALA A 14 -80.98 19.95 17.09
N ALA A 15 -80.92 19.19 15.99
CA ALA A 15 -81.72 17.98 15.90
C ALA A 15 -81.18 17.06 17.00
N VAL A 16 -82.05 16.72 17.95
CA VAL A 16 -81.79 15.77 19.03
C VAL A 16 -81.48 14.43 18.35
N HIS A 17 -80.22 14.01 18.37
CA HIS A 17 -79.77 12.72 17.82
C HIS A 17 -79.94 11.57 18.84
N ALA A 18 -80.65 11.81 19.95
CA ALA A 18 -80.77 10.81 20.99
C ALA A 18 -81.28 9.48 20.44
N GLN A 19 -80.54 8.40 20.74
CA GLN A 19 -81.02 7.03 20.53
C GLN A 19 -82.09 6.72 21.60
N GLU A 20 -83.23 7.42 21.53
CA GLU A 20 -84.33 7.37 22.50
C GLU A 20 -84.98 5.99 22.54
N ALA A 21 -84.94 5.27 21.40
CA ALA A 21 -85.49 3.92 21.27
C ALA A 21 -84.51 2.98 20.55
N LEU A 22 -84.52 1.72 20.98
CA LEU A 22 -83.87 0.61 20.31
C LEU A 22 -84.92 -0.18 19.50
N ILE A 23 -84.52 -0.75 18.37
CA ILE A 23 -85.44 -1.49 17.48
C ILE A 23 -85.13 -2.99 17.52
N VAL A 24 -86.14 -3.80 17.81
CA VAL A 24 -86.11 -5.25 17.61
C VAL A 24 -86.83 -5.60 16.31
N ALA A 25 -86.13 -6.25 15.39
CA ALA A 25 -86.72 -6.80 14.18
C ALA A 25 -87.12 -8.26 14.43
N ALA A 26 -88.42 -8.54 14.43
CA ALA A 26 -88.99 -9.84 14.76
C ALA A 26 -90.04 -10.27 13.72
N PRO A 27 -89.95 -11.48 13.15
CA PRO A 27 -88.90 -12.48 13.40
C PRO A 27 -87.51 -12.05 12.88
N PRO A 28 -86.41 -12.50 13.52
CA PRO A 28 -85.04 -12.18 13.12
C PRO A 28 -84.70 -12.72 11.74
N ASP A 29 -83.67 -12.13 11.11
CA ASP A 29 -83.32 -12.33 9.71
C ASP A 29 -83.26 -13.82 9.30
N ALA A 30 -84.07 -14.15 8.30
CA ALA A 30 -84.02 -15.37 7.52
C ALA A 30 -84.13 -14.98 6.04
N PRO A 31 -83.51 -15.70 5.10
CA PRO A 31 -83.36 -15.27 3.70
C PRO A 31 -84.66 -15.46 2.88
N ALA A 32 -85.80 -15.02 3.41
CA ALA A 32 -87.10 -15.09 2.76
C ALA A 32 -87.73 -13.69 2.66
N THR A 33 -88.38 -13.42 1.54
CA THR A 33 -89.21 -12.23 1.37
C THR A 33 -90.68 -12.60 1.21
N THR A 34 -91.57 -11.66 1.51
CA THR A 34 -93.00 -11.84 1.32
C THR A 34 -93.63 -10.61 0.69
N GLN A 35 -94.60 -10.87 -0.19
CA GLN A 35 -95.50 -9.87 -0.75
C GLN A 35 -96.92 -10.25 -0.38
N LEU A 36 -97.83 -9.28 -0.41
CA LEU A 36 -99.27 -9.45 -0.18
C LEU A 36 -99.68 -9.69 1.29
N ARG A 37 -98.73 -10.06 2.16
CA ARG A 37 -98.98 -10.44 3.58
C ARG A 37 -98.86 -9.26 4.54
N ALA A 38 -98.54 -8.09 3.99
CA ALA A 38 -98.49 -6.80 4.63
C ALA A 38 -98.98 -5.75 3.59
N PRO A 39 -99.23 -4.50 3.99
CA PRO A 39 -99.70 -3.44 3.10
C PRO A 39 -98.83 -3.33 1.83
N ASN A 40 -99.38 -3.35 0.62
CA ASN A 40 -98.53 -3.58 -0.57
C ASN A 40 -98.87 -2.72 -1.79
N GLY A 41 -99.74 -1.73 -1.66
CA GLY A 41 -100.00 -0.75 -2.73
C GLY A 41 -100.78 -1.28 -3.94
N LEU A 42 -101.17 -2.56 -4.00
CA LEU A 42 -102.00 -3.09 -5.08
C LEU A 42 -103.50 -2.86 -4.85
N ASN A 43 -104.25 -2.60 -5.93
CA ASN A 43 -105.72 -2.45 -5.90
C ASN A 43 -106.45 -3.70 -5.38
N SER A 44 -105.85 -4.90 -5.49
CA SER A 44 -106.42 -6.13 -4.92
C SER A 44 -106.31 -6.19 -3.39
N HIS A 45 -105.48 -5.33 -2.80
CA HIS A 45 -105.19 -5.25 -1.36
C HIS A 45 -105.59 -3.89 -0.78
N THR A 46 -106.66 -3.28 -1.32
CA THR A 46 -107.23 -2.04 -0.80
C THR A 46 -107.60 -2.14 0.66
N PHE A 47 -108.20 -3.27 1.04
CA PHE A 47 -108.48 -3.62 2.41
C PHE A 47 -107.68 -4.87 2.76
N LEU A 48 -106.96 -4.84 3.87
CA LEU A 48 -106.14 -5.95 4.35
C LEU A 48 -106.34 -6.10 5.85
N ARG A 49 -106.51 -7.34 6.31
CA ARG A 49 -106.44 -7.73 7.72
C ARG A 49 -105.50 -8.89 7.88
N VAL A 50 -104.63 -8.79 8.88
CA VAL A 50 -103.63 -9.81 9.19
C VAL A 50 -103.54 -9.97 10.70
N HIS A 51 -103.37 -11.20 11.17
CA HIS A 51 -102.80 -11.44 12.48
C HIS A 51 -101.74 -12.55 12.39
N LEU A 52 -100.63 -12.33 13.08
CA LEU A 52 -99.49 -13.23 13.12
C LEU A 52 -99.01 -13.41 14.55
N ILE A 53 -98.20 -14.45 14.77
CA ILE A 53 -97.49 -14.66 16.03
C ILE A 53 -96.00 -14.43 15.85
N LEU A 54 -95.41 -13.67 16.77
CA LEU A 54 -93.98 -13.63 17.04
C LEU A 54 -93.73 -14.53 18.26
N THR A 55 -92.87 -15.52 18.13
CA THR A 55 -92.58 -16.48 19.20
C THR A 55 -91.61 -15.88 20.21
N ALA A 56 -91.47 -16.52 21.38
CA ALA A 56 -90.50 -16.08 22.39
C ALA A 56 -89.06 -16.02 21.85
N SER A 57 -88.68 -16.93 20.97
CA SER A 57 -87.36 -16.88 20.31
C SER A 57 -87.22 -15.73 19.32
N ASP A 58 -88.32 -15.31 18.68
CA ASP A 58 -88.29 -14.16 17.76
C ASP A 58 -88.09 -12.83 18.51
N LEU A 59 -88.44 -12.78 19.80
CA LEU A 59 -88.44 -11.58 20.65
C LEU A 59 -87.37 -11.60 21.74
N ALA A 60 -86.35 -12.46 21.62
CA ALA A 60 -85.32 -12.62 22.65
C ALA A 60 -84.57 -11.31 22.96
N ALA A 61 -84.49 -10.38 22.00
CA ALA A 61 -83.84 -9.08 22.15
C ALA A 61 -84.74 -7.99 22.77
N LEU A 62 -86.04 -8.23 22.92
CA LEU A 62 -86.97 -7.27 23.54
C LEU A 62 -87.02 -7.53 25.06
N PRO A 63 -86.55 -6.61 25.92
CA PRO A 63 -86.51 -6.86 27.36
C PRO A 63 -87.91 -6.98 27.97
N VAL A 64 -88.07 -7.88 28.95
CA VAL A 64 -89.33 -8.05 29.69
C VAL A 64 -89.65 -6.79 30.50
N GLY A 65 -90.91 -6.37 30.47
CA GLY A 65 -91.38 -5.17 31.15
C GLY A 65 -91.16 -3.88 30.36
N THR A 66 -90.73 -3.97 29.09
CA THR A 66 -90.63 -2.80 28.21
C THR A 66 -91.99 -2.42 27.65
N ASP A 67 -92.19 -1.11 27.49
CA ASP A 67 -93.34 -0.55 26.80
C ASP A 67 -92.88 -0.22 25.37
N PRO A 68 -93.35 -0.93 24.32
CA PRO A 68 -93.05 -0.52 22.96
C PRO A 68 -93.48 0.92 22.69
N VAL A 69 -92.68 1.65 21.93
CA VAL A 69 -92.91 3.06 21.54
C VAL A 69 -93.11 3.24 20.05
N SER A 70 -92.65 2.30 19.22
CA SER A 70 -92.91 2.32 17.79
C SER A 70 -93.14 0.92 17.23
N ILE A 71 -93.86 0.85 16.11
CA ILE A 71 -94.03 -0.37 15.33
C ILE A 71 -93.88 -0.10 13.84
N GLY A 72 -93.25 -1.03 13.13
CA GLY A 72 -92.85 -0.81 11.76
C GLY A 72 -92.64 -2.08 10.97
N PHE A 73 -92.11 -1.91 9.77
CA PHE A 73 -91.76 -3.00 8.87
C PHE A 73 -90.39 -2.77 8.24
N SER A 74 -89.70 -3.87 7.96
CA SER A 74 -88.51 -3.89 7.10
C SER A 74 -88.88 -4.31 5.69
N TYR A 75 -88.52 -3.49 4.71
CA TYR A 75 -88.79 -3.68 3.29
C TYR A 75 -87.52 -4.16 2.59
N ALA A 76 -87.62 -5.23 1.82
CA ALA A 76 -86.59 -5.58 0.83
C ALA A 76 -86.68 -4.64 -0.37
N ASP A 77 -87.92 -4.35 -0.81
CA ASP A 77 -88.23 -3.35 -1.83
C ASP A 77 -89.51 -2.60 -1.43
N GLY A 78 -89.53 -1.29 -1.66
CA GLY A 78 -90.72 -0.47 -1.50
C GLY A 78 -91.75 -0.70 -2.62
N VAL A 79 -92.79 0.13 -2.65
CA VAL A 79 -93.72 0.19 -3.78
C VAL A 79 -93.10 0.93 -4.96
N GLY A 80 -93.49 0.57 -6.20
CA GLY A 80 -92.99 1.24 -7.40
C GLY A 80 -93.46 2.69 -7.57
N ALA A 81 -94.44 3.14 -6.78
CA ALA A 81 -94.93 4.52 -6.75
C ALA A 81 -95.77 4.80 -5.49
N PRO A 82 -96.03 6.07 -5.13
CA PRO A 82 -96.63 6.43 -3.84
C PRO A 82 -97.96 5.73 -3.57
N ALA A 83 -98.07 5.10 -2.41
CA ALA A 83 -99.28 4.47 -1.89
C ALA A 83 -99.35 4.65 -0.38
N ALA A 84 -100.54 4.98 0.12
CA ALA A 84 -100.77 5.28 1.54
C ALA A 84 -102.19 4.89 1.95
N GLY A 85 -102.38 4.65 3.24
CA GLY A 85 -103.67 4.23 3.77
C GLY A 85 -103.80 4.38 5.27
N GLY A 86 -105.04 4.26 5.77
CA GLY A 86 -105.31 4.11 7.19
C GLY A 86 -104.76 2.79 7.71
N PHE A 87 -104.12 2.80 8.87
CA PHE A 87 -103.43 1.66 9.45
C PHE A 87 -103.68 1.60 10.95
N ARG A 88 -104.03 0.41 11.44
CA ARG A 88 -104.22 0.13 12.86
C ARG A 88 -103.47 -1.11 13.27
N VAL A 89 -102.92 -1.09 14.48
CA VAL A 89 -102.15 -2.21 15.02
C VAL A 89 -102.64 -2.58 16.41
N TYR A 90 -102.69 -3.88 16.66
CA TYR A 90 -103.12 -4.49 17.91
C TYR A 90 -102.05 -5.47 18.40
N LEU A 91 -101.77 -5.45 19.71
CA LEU A 91 -100.78 -6.31 20.36
C LEU A 91 -101.41 -7.11 21.51
N GLU A 92 -100.92 -8.33 21.71
CA GLU A 92 -101.28 -9.17 22.87
C GLU A 92 -100.15 -10.11 23.26
N ASN A 93 -99.74 -10.09 24.53
CA ASN A 93 -98.77 -11.03 25.08
C ASN A 93 -99.35 -12.45 25.07
N THR A 94 -98.54 -13.45 24.73
CA THR A 94 -98.96 -14.86 24.70
C THR A 94 -97.84 -15.80 25.12
N ALA A 95 -98.21 -16.99 25.59
CA ALA A 95 -97.29 -18.12 25.76
C ALA A 95 -97.31 -19.09 24.58
N ASP A 96 -98.14 -18.82 23.56
CA ASP A 96 -98.32 -19.70 22.41
C ASP A 96 -97.04 -19.75 21.55
N THR A 97 -96.83 -20.89 20.92
CA THR A 97 -95.72 -21.12 19.97
C THR A 97 -96.20 -21.20 18.52
N SER A 98 -97.51 -21.10 18.29
CA SER A 98 -98.16 -21.12 16.97
C SER A 98 -99.38 -20.20 16.96
N ASN A 99 -99.90 -19.85 15.79
CA ASN A 99 -100.99 -18.88 15.68
C ASN A 99 -102.36 -19.53 15.94
N LEU A 100 -102.90 -19.33 17.15
CA LEU A 100 -104.17 -19.91 17.62
C LEU A 100 -105.36 -18.93 17.57
N LYS A 101 -105.17 -17.71 17.08
CA LYS A 101 -106.23 -16.70 16.98
C LYS A 101 -107.36 -17.13 16.02
N SER A 102 -108.57 -16.67 16.32
CA SER A 102 -109.79 -16.96 15.55
C SER A 102 -109.68 -16.48 14.10
N THR A 103 -110.32 -17.19 13.16
CA THR A 103 -110.47 -16.71 11.77
C THR A 103 -111.47 -15.57 11.65
N THR A 104 -112.34 -15.33 12.64
CA THR A 104 -113.26 -14.20 12.66
C THR A 104 -112.56 -12.99 13.28
N TRP A 105 -112.37 -11.92 12.51
CA TRP A 105 -111.54 -10.77 12.91
C TRP A 105 -111.96 -10.19 14.26
N ALA A 106 -113.25 -9.90 14.43
CA ALA A 106 -113.78 -9.31 15.66
C ALA A 106 -113.52 -10.16 16.91
N THR A 107 -113.45 -11.49 16.76
CA THR A 107 -113.09 -12.43 17.83
C THR A 107 -111.58 -12.54 18.02
N ALA A 108 -110.78 -12.43 16.95
CA ALA A 108 -109.33 -12.51 17.01
C ALA A 108 -108.73 -11.37 17.84
N ILE A 109 -109.22 -10.14 17.64
CA ILE A 109 -108.70 -8.94 18.29
C ILE A 109 -109.41 -8.56 19.60
N SER A 110 -110.45 -9.29 20.03
CA SER A 110 -111.27 -8.87 21.19
C SER A 110 -110.50 -8.77 22.51
N THR A 111 -109.36 -9.46 22.60
CA THR A 111 -108.45 -9.46 23.75
C THR A 111 -107.17 -8.66 23.50
N MET A 112 -106.98 -8.13 22.29
CA MET A 112 -105.77 -7.41 21.90
C MET A 112 -105.91 -5.91 22.19
N THR A 113 -104.81 -5.28 22.59
CA THR A 113 -104.74 -3.83 22.83
C THR A 113 -104.46 -3.10 21.53
N GLN A 114 -105.28 -2.12 21.14
CA GLN A 114 -104.98 -1.25 20.01
C GLN A 114 -103.87 -0.26 20.40
N VAL A 115 -102.70 -0.40 19.78
CA VAL A 115 -101.49 0.38 20.10
C VAL A 115 -101.20 1.50 19.09
N PHE A 116 -101.79 1.41 17.89
CA PHE A 116 -101.65 2.44 16.85
C PHE A 116 -102.96 2.63 16.07
N ASP A 117 -103.29 3.89 15.76
CA ASP A 117 -104.34 4.27 14.81
C ASP A 117 -103.88 5.52 14.05
N GLY A 118 -103.65 5.39 12.76
CA GLY A 118 -103.08 6.47 11.95
C GLY A 118 -103.00 6.11 10.48
N THR A 119 -102.00 6.68 9.79
CA THR A 119 -101.71 6.40 8.39
C THR A 119 -100.38 5.68 8.25
N LEU A 120 -100.28 4.76 7.28
CA LEU A 120 -99.03 4.17 6.84
C LEU A 120 -98.78 4.58 5.39
N ASP A 121 -97.69 5.30 5.18
CA ASP A 121 -97.13 5.60 3.86
C ASP A 121 -96.17 4.48 3.47
N LEU A 122 -96.38 3.88 2.31
CA LEU A 122 -95.49 2.84 1.78
C LEU A 122 -94.29 3.51 1.11
N PRO A 123 -93.06 3.09 1.44
CA PRO A 123 -91.86 3.72 0.91
C PRO A 123 -91.74 3.45 -0.59
N VAL A 124 -91.35 4.45 -1.37
CA VAL A 124 -90.99 4.29 -2.79
C VAL A 124 -89.49 4.06 -2.87
N SER A 125 -89.07 2.79 -2.95
CA SER A 125 -87.64 2.43 -2.90
C SER A 125 -87.38 1.14 -3.69
N ALA A 126 -86.28 1.12 -4.45
CA ALA A 126 -85.76 -0.09 -5.11
C ALA A 126 -84.58 -0.71 -4.34
N THR A 127 -84.35 -0.23 -3.11
CA THR A 127 -83.35 -0.76 -2.18
C THR A 127 -83.99 -0.98 -0.81
N PRO A 128 -83.44 -1.87 0.02
CA PRO A 128 -83.95 -2.11 1.36
C PRO A 128 -84.14 -0.83 2.18
N THR A 129 -85.27 -0.73 2.89
CA THR A 129 -85.63 0.44 3.71
C THR A 129 -86.53 0.00 4.87
N SER A 130 -86.77 0.86 5.85
CA SER A 130 -87.71 0.62 6.93
C SER A 130 -88.68 1.79 7.12
N VAL A 131 -89.84 1.49 7.70
CA VAL A 131 -90.78 2.50 8.20
C VAL A 131 -91.13 2.11 9.61
N ASP A 132 -90.90 3.02 10.57
CA ASP A 132 -91.22 2.86 11.98
C ASP A 132 -92.25 3.95 12.35
N LEU A 133 -93.38 3.55 12.97
CA LEU A 133 -94.49 4.42 13.34
C LEU A 133 -94.57 4.54 14.85
N ASP A 134 -94.58 5.76 15.38
CA ASP A 134 -94.75 6.00 16.80
C ASP A 134 -96.14 5.55 17.27
N LEU A 135 -96.16 4.73 18.31
CA LEU A 135 -97.39 4.25 18.93
C LEU A 135 -98.12 5.42 19.58
N ASN A 136 -99.37 5.62 19.18
CA ASN A 136 -100.15 6.80 19.53
C ASN A 136 -101.50 6.47 20.20
N ALA A 137 -101.76 5.19 20.49
CA ALA A 137 -103.00 4.72 21.08
C ALA A 137 -102.78 4.19 22.52
N THR A 138 -103.42 3.07 22.87
CA THR A 138 -103.36 2.57 24.26
C THR A 138 -101.96 2.01 24.55
N PRO A 139 -101.29 2.43 25.63
CA PRO A 139 -100.00 1.88 26.02
C PRO A 139 -100.06 0.36 26.20
N PHE A 140 -98.96 -0.31 25.88
CA PHE A 140 -98.82 -1.75 25.98
C PHE A 140 -97.50 -2.08 26.67
N THR A 141 -97.52 -3.00 27.63
CA THR A 141 -96.31 -3.51 28.28
C THR A 141 -96.06 -4.94 27.81
N TYR A 142 -94.88 -5.19 27.26
CA TYR A 142 -94.46 -6.54 26.90
C TYR A 142 -94.07 -7.32 28.17
N THR A 143 -94.73 -8.45 28.41
CA THR A 143 -94.55 -9.23 29.64
C THR A 143 -93.60 -10.42 29.49
N GLY A 144 -92.91 -10.54 28.35
CA GLY A 144 -92.12 -11.71 27.99
C GLY A 144 -92.94 -12.80 27.31
N GLY A 145 -92.27 -13.71 26.60
CA GLY A 145 -92.91 -14.80 25.85
C GLY A 145 -93.15 -14.45 24.38
N GLY A 146 -94.22 -14.96 23.78
CA GLY A 146 -94.63 -14.60 22.42
C GLY A 146 -95.50 -13.34 22.40
N LEU A 147 -95.67 -12.78 21.20
CA LEU A 147 -96.51 -11.62 20.94
C LEU A 147 -97.39 -11.88 19.72
N TYR A 148 -98.70 -11.77 19.88
CA TYR A 148 -99.60 -11.64 18.75
C TYR A 148 -99.56 -10.21 18.23
N VAL A 149 -99.35 -10.07 16.92
CA VAL A 149 -99.42 -8.80 16.20
C VAL A 149 -100.55 -8.91 15.19
N ALA A 150 -101.54 -8.03 15.30
CA ALA A 150 -102.61 -7.93 14.31
C ALA A 150 -102.64 -6.51 13.74
N TYR A 151 -102.93 -6.39 12.46
CA TYR A 151 -103.08 -5.09 11.83
C TYR A 151 -104.13 -5.10 10.73
N GLU A 152 -104.76 -3.96 10.55
CA GLU A 152 -105.64 -3.68 9.43
C GLU A 152 -105.15 -2.47 8.64
N TYR A 153 -105.28 -2.54 7.32
CA TYR A 153 -104.85 -1.50 6.40
C TYR A 153 -105.98 -1.22 5.40
N THR A 154 -106.26 0.08 5.21
CA THR A 154 -107.21 0.58 4.21
C THR A 154 -106.50 1.60 3.34
N ALA A 155 -106.06 1.21 2.15
CA ALA A 155 -105.42 2.12 1.22
C ALA A 155 -106.40 3.22 0.77
N THR A 156 -105.92 4.46 0.84
CA THR A 156 -106.65 5.68 0.45
C THR A 156 -106.04 6.34 -0.78
N SER A 157 -104.81 5.96 -1.15
CA SER A 157 -104.14 6.35 -2.39
C SER A 157 -103.44 5.15 -3.03
N PHE A 158 -103.54 5.07 -4.36
CA PHE A 158 -102.88 4.05 -5.18
C PHE A 158 -102.16 4.72 -6.34
N SER A 159 -101.08 4.10 -6.80
CA SER A 159 -100.47 4.43 -8.09
C SER A 159 -100.85 3.40 -9.15
N THR A 160 -100.55 3.71 -10.41
CA THR A 160 -100.75 2.86 -11.59
C THR A 160 -99.65 1.80 -11.79
N SER A 161 -98.61 1.79 -10.95
CA SER A 161 -97.59 0.72 -10.94
C SER A 161 -98.16 -0.60 -10.39
N THR A 162 -97.71 -1.73 -10.95
CA THR A 162 -98.08 -3.08 -10.52
C THR A 162 -97.09 -3.69 -9.52
N ASP A 163 -96.14 -2.90 -9.01
CA ASP A 163 -95.05 -3.41 -8.17
C ASP A 163 -95.43 -3.33 -6.69
N PRO A 164 -95.75 -4.46 -6.02
CA PRO A 164 -96.09 -4.45 -4.60
C PRO A 164 -94.86 -4.24 -3.72
N ALA A 165 -95.07 -3.70 -2.52
CA ALA A 165 -94.03 -3.72 -1.48
C ALA A 165 -93.61 -5.16 -1.16
N THR A 166 -92.29 -5.36 -1.05
CA THR A 166 -91.66 -6.62 -0.68
C THR A 166 -91.05 -6.48 0.70
N TYR A 167 -91.43 -7.35 1.61
CA TYR A 167 -91.00 -7.32 3.01
C TYR A 167 -89.98 -8.42 3.28
N PHE A 168 -89.00 -8.14 4.15
CA PHE A 168 -88.23 -9.21 4.78
C PHE A 168 -89.18 -10.07 5.62
N SER A 169 -88.91 -11.37 5.71
CA SER A 169 -89.81 -12.30 6.38
C SER A 169 -89.09 -13.54 6.88
N ASN A 170 -89.74 -14.26 7.78
CA ASN A 170 -89.33 -15.60 8.19
C ASN A 170 -90.48 -16.57 7.91
N ASN A 171 -90.18 -17.69 7.25
CA ASN A 171 -91.16 -18.68 6.81
C ASN A 171 -91.05 -20.04 7.52
N LEU A 172 -90.28 -20.13 8.60
CA LEU A 172 -90.02 -21.39 9.31
C LEU A 172 -91.22 -21.88 10.14
N LEU A 173 -92.10 -20.97 10.57
CA LEU A 173 -93.28 -21.32 11.37
C LEU A 173 -94.50 -21.54 10.47
N ALA A 174 -94.85 -22.80 10.23
CA ALA A 174 -96.03 -23.17 9.45
C ALA A 174 -97.32 -22.56 10.03
N GLY A 175 -98.06 -21.84 9.20
CA GLY A 175 -99.31 -21.19 9.59
C GLY A 175 -99.16 -20.05 10.61
N GLY A 176 -97.96 -19.49 10.76
CA GLY A 176 -97.68 -18.38 11.67
C GLY A 176 -98.46 -17.10 11.37
N THR A 177 -98.97 -16.93 10.15
CA THR A 177 -99.76 -15.78 9.70
C THR A 177 -101.14 -16.20 9.23
N ARG A 178 -102.18 -15.44 9.59
CA ARG A 178 -103.51 -15.48 8.96
C ARG A 178 -103.87 -14.13 8.37
N MET A 179 -104.53 -14.14 7.23
CA MET A 179 -104.89 -12.92 6.54
C MET A 179 -106.13 -13.05 5.65
N ALA A 180 -106.62 -11.90 5.19
CA ALA A 180 -107.49 -11.78 4.04
C ALA A 180 -107.33 -10.37 3.45
N SER A 181 -107.43 -10.26 2.14
CA SER A 181 -107.45 -8.99 1.42
C SER A 181 -108.69 -8.87 0.52
N SER A 182 -109.04 -7.64 0.18
CA SER A 182 -110.19 -7.33 -0.67
C SER A 182 -110.01 -5.99 -1.37
N ALA A 183 -110.53 -5.87 -2.59
CA ALA A 183 -110.59 -4.60 -3.32
C ALA A 183 -111.80 -3.74 -2.93
N THR A 184 -112.85 -4.31 -2.33
CA THR A 184 -114.17 -3.65 -2.22
C THR A 184 -114.60 -3.32 -0.79
N SER A 185 -114.20 -4.13 0.19
CA SER A 185 -114.62 -3.94 1.59
C SER A 185 -113.71 -4.67 2.57
N MET A 186 -113.62 -4.17 3.80
CA MET A 186 -112.83 -4.79 4.87
C MET A 186 -113.29 -6.22 5.19
N PRO A 187 -112.41 -7.25 5.09
CA PRO A 187 -112.79 -8.64 5.35
C PRO A 187 -113.23 -8.89 6.81
N ALA A 188 -114.37 -9.55 7.00
CA ALA A 188 -114.82 -9.98 8.34
C ALA A 188 -114.12 -11.27 8.84
N THR A 189 -113.57 -12.07 7.92
CA THR A 189 -112.90 -13.34 8.17
C THR A 189 -111.53 -13.36 7.51
N VAL A 190 -110.52 -13.86 8.22
CA VAL A 190 -109.10 -13.99 7.82
C VAL A 190 -108.71 -15.46 7.77
N ALA A 191 -109.25 -16.19 6.79
CA ALA A 191 -109.13 -17.64 6.71
C ALA A 191 -107.84 -18.13 6.01
N GLU A 192 -107.18 -17.28 5.23
CA GLU A 192 -105.94 -17.66 4.53
C GLU A 192 -104.81 -17.86 5.54
N THR A 193 -104.02 -18.91 5.36
CA THR A 193 -102.88 -19.23 6.23
C THR A 193 -101.58 -19.20 5.45
N SER A 194 -100.52 -18.67 6.07
CA SER A 194 -99.20 -18.53 5.47
C SER A 194 -98.12 -18.83 6.52
N SER A 195 -97.03 -19.47 6.09
CA SER A 195 -95.82 -19.63 6.92
C SER A 195 -94.98 -18.36 6.95
N PHE A 196 -95.07 -17.52 5.90
CA PHE A 196 -94.33 -16.26 5.82
C PHE A 196 -94.90 -15.24 6.80
N ARG A 197 -94.07 -14.82 7.74
CA ARG A 197 -94.33 -13.74 8.71
C ARG A 197 -93.48 -12.54 8.33
N PRO A 198 -94.08 -11.40 7.90
CA PRO A 198 -93.31 -10.19 7.61
C PRO A 198 -92.56 -9.75 8.87
N GLN A 199 -91.34 -9.24 8.70
CA GLN A 199 -90.51 -8.73 9.78
C GLN A 199 -91.13 -7.44 10.33
N ILE A 200 -91.58 -7.52 11.57
CA ILE A 200 -92.09 -6.40 12.34
C ILE A 200 -90.92 -5.76 13.07
N ARG A 201 -90.82 -4.44 12.98
CA ARG A 201 -89.88 -3.64 13.76
C ARG A 201 -90.59 -3.13 15.00
N ILE A 202 -90.09 -3.45 16.19
CA ILE A 202 -90.69 -3.02 17.46
C ILE A 202 -89.66 -2.12 18.14
N GLY A 203 -89.98 -0.83 18.25
CA GLY A 203 -89.17 0.10 19.03
C GLY A 203 -89.55 0.08 20.50
N TYR A 204 -88.55 0.15 21.38
CA TYR A 204 -88.73 0.28 22.82
C TYR A 204 -87.74 1.30 23.40
N PRO A 205 -88.05 1.98 24.51
CA PRO A 205 -87.16 2.97 25.11
C PRO A 205 -85.78 2.39 25.40
N ASN A 206 -84.73 3.11 25.01
CA ASN A 206 -83.37 2.68 25.30
C ASN A 206 -83.14 2.65 26.82
N PRO A 207 -82.90 1.47 27.42
CA PRO A 207 -82.80 1.35 28.87
C PRO A 207 -81.52 1.99 29.42
N PHE A 208 -80.50 2.20 28.58
CA PHE A 208 -79.20 2.69 28.98
C PHE A 208 -79.12 4.21 28.98
N GLY A 209 -78.72 4.78 30.11
CA GLY A 209 -78.53 6.20 30.32
C GLY A 209 -77.11 6.68 30.06
N ASN A 210 -76.08 5.84 30.25
CA ASN A 210 -74.66 6.19 30.13
C ASN A 210 -73.84 5.48 29.08
N GLU A 211 -74.42 4.51 28.39
CA GLU A 211 -73.66 3.57 27.58
C GLU A 211 -72.68 4.24 26.58
N LEU A 212 -71.39 4.14 26.86
CA LEU A 212 -70.25 4.48 26.04
C LEU A 212 -69.52 3.19 25.65
N ALA A 213 -69.66 2.79 24.39
CA ALA A 213 -68.97 1.61 23.88
C ALA A 213 -67.63 1.99 23.24
N LEU A 214 -66.52 1.33 23.63
CA LEU A 214 -65.34 1.27 22.78
C LEU A 214 -65.63 0.36 21.58
N ASP A 215 -65.83 0.96 20.41
CA ASP A 215 -66.15 0.23 19.18
C ASP A 215 -64.88 -0.20 18.43
N ALA A 216 -63.79 0.57 18.54
CA ALA A 216 -62.51 0.24 17.94
C ALA A 216 -61.34 0.78 18.78
N LEU A 217 -60.23 0.04 18.75
CA LEU A 217 -58.91 0.47 19.18
C LEU A 217 -57.95 0.10 18.05
N SER A 218 -57.00 0.97 17.75
CA SER A 218 -55.94 0.68 16.78
C SER A 218 -54.69 1.48 17.11
N VAL A 219 -53.53 0.87 16.88
CA VAL A 219 -52.25 1.56 16.77
C VAL A 219 -51.98 1.88 15.30
N LYS A 220 -51.16 2.89 15.03
CA LYS A 220 -50.78 3.22 13.65
C LYS A 220 -49.94 2.10 13.05
N TYR A 221 -49.05 1.47 13.81
CA TYR A 221 -48.23 0.35 13.35
C TYR A 221 -48.32 -0.83 14.32
N GLY A 222 -48.84 -1.98 13.88
CA GLY A 222 -48.88 -3.20 14.71
C GLY A 222 -47.49 -3.77 15.01
N ALA A 223 -46.54 -3.66 14.07
CA ALA A 223 -45.12 -3.85 14.29
C ALA A 223 -44.42 -2.50 14.09
N LEU A 224 -44.09 -1.84 15.20
CA LEU A 224 -43.48 -0.53 15.20
C LEU A 224 -41.96 -0.64 15.16
N HIS A 225 -41.35 0.08 14.22
CA HIS A 225 -39.93 0.32 14.23
C HIS A 225 -39.61 1.55 15.11
N GLY A 226 -38.66 1.44 16.04
CA GLY A 226 -38.38 2.50 17.03
C GLY A 226 -37.88 3.82 16.42
N LEU A 227 -37.46 3.84 15.16
CA LEU A 227 -37.21 5.10 14.44
C LEU A 227 -38.47 5.88 14.07
N TRP A 228 -39.68 5.35 14.23
CA TRP A 228 -40.95 6.03 13.96
C TRP A 228 -41.67 6.39 15.24
N ASP A 229 -42.54 7.40 15.13
CA ASP A 229 -43.48 7.75 16.18
C ASP A 229 -44.82 7.08 15.88
N ASP A 230 -45.49 6.61 16.92
CA ASP A 230 -46.76 5.91 16.83
C ASP A 230 -47.94 6.83 17.16
N GLU A 231 -49.15 6.36 16.85
CA GLU A 231 -50.40 7.06 17.17
C GLU A 231 -51.46 6.03 17.56
N ILE A 232 -52.11 6.23 18.70
CA ILE A 232 -53.19 5.37 19.17
C ILE A 232 -54.51 6.06 18.85
N THR A 233 -55.43 5.33 18.23
CA THR A 233 -56.79 5.77 17.95
C THR A 233 -57.78 4.86 18.65
N ALA A 234 -58.70 5.43 19.43
CA ALA A 234 -59.87 4.74 19.95
C ALA A 234 -61.15 5.39 19.42
N THR A 235 -62.11 4.59 18.98
CA THR A 235 -63.44 5.07 18.60
C THR A 235 -64.43 4.71 19.69
N VAL A 236 -65.10 5.72 20.24
CA VAL A 236 -66.11 5.56 21.29
C VAL A 236 -67.47 5.98 20.73
N ALA A 237 -68.45 5.11 20.88
CA ALA A 237 -69.84 5.37 20.53
C ALA A 237 -70.68 5.62 21.78
N ASN A 238 -71.51 6.65 21.79
CA ASN A 238 -72.53 6.82 22.83
C ASN A 238 -73.79 6.07 22.42
N ARG A 239 -73.97 4.86 22.94
CA ARG A 239 -75.16 4.04 22.72
C ARG A 239 -76.24 4.27 23.78
N GLY A 240 -76.01 5.21 24.69
CA GLY A 240 -76.98 5.64 25.68
C GLY A 240 -78.02 6.58 25.08
N ARG A 241 -79.10 6.81 25.83
CA ARG A 241 -80.17 7.75 25.42
C ARG A 241 -79.86 9.22 25.71
N ASN A 242 -78.82 9.51 26.50
CA ASN A 242 -78.46 10.88 26.87
C ASN A 242 -77.13 11.29 26.24
N ASP A 243 -77.02 12.55 25.84
CA ASP A 243 -75.75 13.16 25.45
C ASP A 243 -74.72 13.05 26.57
N ARG A 244 -73.46 12.80 26.20
CA ARG A 244 -72.36 12.62 27.13
C ARG A 244 -71.35 13.75 26.98
N SER A 245 -71.32 14.65 27.96
CA SER A 245 -70.34 15.73 28.04
C SER A 245 -69.05 15.29 28.74
N SER A 246 -67.92 15.84 28.32
CA SER A 246 -66.60 15.59 28.93
C SER A 246 -66.26 14.09 28.98
N VAL A 247 -66.44 13.40 27.85
CA VAL A 247 -66.11 11.98 27.74
C VAL A 247 -64.59 11.83 27.81
N VAL A 248 -64.12 11.05 28.79
CA VAL A 248 -62.71 10.80 29.03
C VAL A 248 -62.35 9.42 28.52
N VAL A 249 -61.34 9.35 27.66
CA VAL A 249 -60.71 8.09 27.25
C VAL A 249 -59.31 8.05 27.82
N GLN A 250 -59.02 6.99 28.57
CA GLN A 250 -57.68 6.73 29.08
C GLN A 250 -57.02 5.62 28.26
N MET A 251 -55.91 5.96 27.61
CA MET A 251 -55.07 5.01 26.86
C MET A 251 -53.79 4.76 27.63
N GLN A 252 -53.52 3.50 27.95
CA GLN A 252 -52.36 3.06 28.72
C GLN A 252 -51.49 2.14 27.88
N VAL A 253 -50.19 2.39 27.89
CA VAL A 253 -49.16 1.51 27.33
C VAL A 253 -48.44 0.85 28.49
N SER A 254 -48.25 -0.46 28.41
CA SER A 254 -47.56 -1.26 29.44
C SER A 254 -46.71 -2.36 28.80
N GLY A 255 -45.71 -2.90 29.50
CA GLY A 255 -44.77 -3.90 28.96
C GLY A 255 -43.40 -3.27 28.73
N ALA A 256 -42.88 -3.33 27.50
CA ALA A 256 -41.60 -2.74 27.12
C ALA A 256 -41.53 -1.23 27.39
N ASN A 257 -42.61 -0.50 27.10
CA ASN A 257 -42.76 0.92 27.41
C ASN A 257 -43.90 1.13 28.42
N THR A 258 -43.89 2.27 29.11
CA THR A 258 -44.96 2.65 30.05
C THR A 258 -45.35 4.09 29.81
N ASP A 259 -46.59 4.31 29.38
CA ASP A 259 -47.12 5.65 29.14
C ASP A 259 -48.64 5.68 29.41
N THR A 260 -49.19 6.88 29.64
CA THR A 260 -50.61 7.08 29.86
C THR A 260 -51.07 8.39 29.25
N HIS A 261 -52.03 8.30 28.32
CA HIS A 261 -52.67 9.44 27.69
C HIS A 261 -54.12 9.53 28.12
N ILE A 262 -54.56 10.76 28.44
CA ILE A 262 -55.94 11.06 28.80
C ILE A 262 -56.45 12.07 27.78
N LEU A 263 -57.46 11.67 27.02
CA LEU A 263 -58.10 12.51 26.02
C LEU A 263 -59.53 12.81 26.45
N ILE A 264 -60.00 14.00 26.11
CA ILE A 264 -61.32 14.48 26.52
C ILE A 264 -62.03 15.04 25.30
N GLU A 265 -63.19 14.46 24.99
CA GLU A 265 -64.11 15.05 24.03
C GLU A 265 -65.20 15.83 24.76
N PRO A 266 -65.49 17.09 24.36
CA PRO A 266 -66.45 17.92 25.07
C PRO A 266 -67.87 17.35 25.08
N LEU A 267 -68.26 16.66 24.00
CA LEU A 267 -69.59 16.12 23.81
C LEU A 267 -69.57 14.98 22.80
N ILE A 268 -70.14 13.83 23.17
CA ILE A 268 -70.62 12.82 22.23
C ILE A 268 -72.13 12.74 22.39
N ALA A 269 -72.87 13.19 21.37
CA ALA A 269 -74.33 13.12 21.41
C ALA A 269 -74.79 11.65 21.49
N ALA A 270 -75.95 11.40 22.06
CA ALA A 270 -76.50 10.04 22.03
C ALA A 270 -76.66 9.56 20.58
N GLY A 271 -76.36 8.29 20.32
CA GLY A 271 -76.34 7.71 18.96
C GLY A 271 -75.08 8.02 18.13
N ASP A 272 -74.26 9.00 18.50
CA ASP A 272 -73.06 9.40 17.77
C ASP A 272 -71.79 8.67 18.22
N SER A 273 -70.70 8.83 17.47
CA SER A 273 -69.37 8.33 17.79
C SER A 273 -68.29 9.39 17.63
N ALA A 274 -67.23 9.30 18.42
CA ALA A 274 -66.04 10.16 18.33
C ALA A 274 -64.77 9.33 18.31
N ALA A 275 -63.78 9.82 17.55
CA ALA A 275 -62.43 9.23 17.48
C ALA A 275 -61.47 10.05 18.35
N PHE A 276 -60.80 9.37 19.28
CA PHE A 276 -59.77 9.91 20.16
C PHE A 276 -58.42 9.49 19.62
N VAL A 277 -57.57 10.46 19.30
CA VAL A 277 -56.26 10.23 18.66
C VAL A 277 -55.17 10.87 19.49
N THR A 278 -54.16 10.11 19.91
CA THR A 278 -53.03 10.64 20.67
C THR A 278 -52.19 11.59 19.81
N THR A 279 -51.44 12.49 20.45
CA THR A 279 -50.28 13.08 19.78
C THR A 279 -49.26 11.98 19.45
N PRO A 280 -48.37 12.15 18.45
CA PRO A 280 -47.35 11.16 18.14
C PRO A 280 -46.53 10.77 19.37
N ILE A 281 -46.37 9.46 19.58
CA ILE A 281 -45.73 8.87 20.76
C ILE A 281 -44.36 8.30 20.36
N ALA A 282 -43.32 8.63 21.13
CA ALA A 282 -41.98 8.10 20.97
C ALA A 282 -41.70 7.04 22.04
N TYR A 283 -41.40 5.82 21.62
CA TYR A 283 -41.05 4.72 22.52
C TYR A 283 -39.54 4.47 22.55
N THR A 284 -38.97 4.37 23.75
CA THR A 284 -37.52 4.29 23.96
C THR A 284 -37.00 2.89 24.24
N ASN A 285 -37.88 1.92 24.48
CA ASN A 285 -37.51 0.52 24.68
C ASN A 285 -38.08 -0.37 23.57
N THR A 286 -37.31 -1.38 23.15
CA THR A 286 -37.78 -2.46 22.29
C THR A 286 -38.44 -3.58 23.12
N GLY A 287 -39.32 -4.35 22.48
CA GLY A 287 -40.04 -5.46 23.07
C GLY A 287 -41.54 -5.39 22.85
N MET A 288 -42.26 -6.37 23.39
CA MET A 288 -43.71 -6.42 23.35
C MET A 288 -44.32 -5.44 24.35
N GLN A 289 -45.37 -4.76 23.93
CA GLN A 289 -46.17 -3.90 24.77
C GLN A 289 -47.65 -4.09 24.50
N THR A 290 -48.46 -3.75 25.48
CA THR A 290 -49.92 -3.85 25.43
C THR A 290 -50.51 -2.46 25.57
N VAL A 291 -51.34 -2.08 24.60
CA VAL A 291 -52.09 -0.82 24.56
C VAL A 291 -53.52 -1.10 25.00
N THR A 292 -53.98 -0.45 26.05
CA THR A 292 -55.34 -0.59 26.58
C THR A 292 -56.05 0.76 26.57
N ALA A 293 -57.23 0.83 25.96
CA ALA A 293 -58.13 1.97 26.04
C ALA A 293 -59.28 1.67 26.99
N ASN A 294 -59.65 2.67 27.81
CA ASN A 294 -60.72 2.58 28.78
C ASN A 294 -61.61 3.82 28.69
N VAL A 295 -62.91 3.61 28.79
CA VAL A 295 -63.89 4.65 29.14
C VAL A 295 -64.34 4.50 30.59
N ALA A 296 -65.08 5.48 31.10
CA ALA A 296 -65.62 5.40 32.45
C ALA A 296 -66.65 4.26 32.53
N PRO A 297 -66.65 3.45 33.62
CA PRO A 297 -67.58 2.34 33.76
C PRO A 297 -69.04 2.75 33.57
N ASP A 298 -69.77 1.98 32.77
CA ASP A 298 -71.17 2.25 32.44
C ASP A 298 -72.09 1.04 32.70
N GLU A 299 -73.27 1.01 32.07
CA GLU A 299 -74.25 -0.06 32.23
C GLU A 299 -73.87 -1.39 31.56
N ASN A 300 -72.84 -1.42 30.71
CA ASN A 300 -72.36 -2.59 30.00
C ASN A 300 -70.83 -2.72 30.10
N PRO A 301 -70.31 -3.26 31.21
CA PRO A 301 -68.86 -3.33 31.44
C PRO A 301 -68.07 -4.16 30.43
N GLY A 302 -68.73 -4.92 29.54
CA GLY A 302 -68.10 -5.71 28.50
C GLY A 302 -67.56 -4.89 27.32
N ASN A 303 -67.93 -3.62 27.17
CA ASN A 303 -67.45 -2.76 26.08
C ASN A 303 -66.70 -1.50 26.56
N ASP A 304 -66.47 -1.39 27.87
CA ASP A 304 -65.75 -0.26 28.50
C ASP A 304 -64.24 -0.30 28.26
N GLN A 305 -63.70 -1.44 27.81
CA GLN A 305 -62.27 -1.66 27.65
C GLN A 305 -61.95 -2.40 26.35
N ARG A 306 -60.87 -2.00 25.69
CA ARG A 306 -60.23 -2.76 24.60
C ARG A 306 -58.72 -2.77 24.76
N THR A 307 -58.11 -3.83 24.25
CA THR A 307 -56.68 -4.06 24.34
C THR A 307 -56.13 -4.58 23.01
N ILE A 308 -54.93 -4.12 22.64
CA ILE A 308 -54.15 -4.60 21.50
C ILE A 308 -52.70 -4.80 21.96
N ASP A 309 -52.05 -5.85 21.46
CA ASP A 309 -50.62 -6.07 21.60
C ASP A 309 -49.84 -5.49 20.42
N GLN A 310 -48.65 -4.96 20.68
CA GLN A 310 -47.80 -4.31 19.71
C GLN A 310 -46.34 -4.70 19.95
N ALA A 311 -45.61 -4.96 18.88
CA ALA A 311 -44.17 -5.17 18.94
C ALA A 311 -43.43 -3.86 18.63
N VAL A 312 -42.44 -3.49 19.45
CA VAL A 312 -41.50 -2.40 19.16
C VAL A 312 -40.13 -3.00 18.89
N SER A 313 -39.57 -2.77 17.70
CA SER A 313 -38.29 -3.35 17.27
C SER A 313 -37.41 -2.34 16.52
N CYS A 314 -36.17 -2.71 16.21
CA CYS A 314 -35.29 -1.96 15.30
C CYS A 314 -35.05 -2.69 13.98
N ASP A 315 -35.96 -3.62 13.62
CA ASP A 315 -35.86 -4.39 12.39
C ASP A 315 -37.00 -4.08 11.42
N VAL A 316 -38.25 -4.23 11.85
CA VAL A 316 -39.42 -4.21 10.96
C VAL A 316 -40.39 -3.09 11.31
N LEU A 317 -40.92 -2.44 10.27
CA LEU A 317 -42.11 -1.60 10.33
C LEU A 317 -43.25 -2.23 9.51
N ALA A 318 -44.40 -2.48 10.15
CA ALA A 318 -45.62 -2.94 9.49
C ALA A 318 -46.89 -2.37 10.15
N TYR A 319 -47.94 -2.21 9.35
CA TYR A 319 -49.25 -1.77 9.85
C TYR A 319 -49.98 -2.84 10.65
N VAL A 320 -49.59 -4.10 10.49
CA VAL A 320 -50.20 -5.26 11.13
C VAL A 320 -49.24 -5.84 12.17
N ASP A 321 -49.81 -6.36 13.25
CA ASP A 321 -49.13 -7.13 14.29
C ASP A 321 -49.01 -8.64 13.89
N GLU A 322 -48.75 -9.49 14.88
CA GLU A 322 -48.67 -10.94 14.71
C GLU A 322 -50.03 -11.67 14.69
N THR A 323 -51.17 -10.95 14.72
CA THR A 323 -52.50 -11.60 14.70
C THR A 323 -52.71 -12.47 13.47
N ALA A 324 -53.45 -13.57 13.62
CA ALA A 324 -53.65 -14.53 12.53
C ALA A 324 -54.24 -13.87 11.27
N PRO A 325 -53.81 -14.29 10.05
CA PRO A 325 -54.34 -13.74 8.81
C PRO A 325 -55.82 -14.09 8.63
N TYR A 326 -56.56 -13.19 7.98
CA TYR A 326 -57.99 -13.31 7.69
C TYR A 326 -58.26 -13.94 6.30
N ASP A 327 -57.54 -13.47 5.27
CA ASP A 327 -57.71 -13.92 3.87
C ASP A 327 -56.43 -13.67 3.06
N GLY A 328 -56.41 -14.12 1.80
CA GLY A 328 -55.33 -13.95 0.84
C GLY A 328 -55.76 -13.17 -0.40
N ILE A 329 -54.92 -12.22 -0.84
CA ILE A 329 -55.15 -11.39 -2.02
C ILE A 329 -54.00 -11.51 -3.04
N GLY A 330 -54.29 -11.12 -4.27
CA GLY A 330 -53.42 -11.29 -5.43
C GLY A 330 -54.14 -11.07 -6.74
N PHE A 331 -53.45 -11.35 -7.83
CA PHE A 331 -53.93 -11.07 -9.20
C PHE A 331 -54.53 -12.31 -9.89
N ASN A 332 -54.87 -13.36 -9.14
CA ASN A 332 -55.36 -14.63 -9.66
C ASN A 332 -54.36 -15.20 -10.71
N THR A 333 -54.74 -15.22 -12.00
CA THR A 333 -53.86 -15.69 -13.10
C THR A 333 -52.96 -14.60 -13.68
N GLY A 334 -53.20 -13.34 -13.31
CA GLY A 334 -52.45 -12.17 -13.75
C GLY A 334 -51.19 -11.91 -12.93
N SER A 335 -50.56 -10.79 -13.22
CA SER A 335 -49.32 -10.31 -12.58
C SER A 335 -49.45 -8.85 -12.16
N GLY A 336 -48.77 -8.48 -11.09
CA GLY A 336 -48.74 -7.11 -10.57
C GLY A 336 -47.99 -7.05 -9.26
N ILE A 337 -47.88 -5.86 -8.68
CA ILE A 337 -47.26 -5.67 -7.36
C ILE A 337 -48.35 -5.22 -6.40
N LEU A 338 -48.53 -5.92 -5.28
CA LEU A 338 -49.32 -5.42 -4.14
C LEU A 338 -48.37 -4.76 -3.16
N ALA A 339 -48.65 -3.53 -2.73
CA ALA A 339 -47.73 -2.76 -1.93
C ALA A 339 -48.41 -1.89 -0.88
N VAL A 340 -47.63 -1.52 0.13
CA VAL A 340 -48.00 -0.69 1.26
C VAL A 340 -47.14 0.56 1.29
N ARG A 341 -47.78 1.71 1.50
CA ARG A 341 -47.13 3.02 1.55
C ARG A 341 -46.52 3.29 2.93
N TYR A 342 -45.27 3.76 2.95
CA TYR A 342 -44.58 4.22 4.15
C TYR A 342 -43.94 5.58 3.91
N ALA A 343 -43.95 6.43 4.93
CA ALA A 343 -43.15 7.65 4.96
C ALA A 343 -41.95 7.42 5.88
N ALA A 344 -40.74 7.73 5.41
CA ALA A 344 -39.54 7.71 6.23
C ALA A 344 -39.69 8.64 7.44
N PRO A 345 -39.04 8.34 8.57
CA PRO A 345 -39.12 9.17 9.76
C PRO A 345 -38.38 10.51 9.50
N PRO A 346 -38.35 11.43 10.48
CA PRO A 346 -37.58 12.68 10.41
C PRO A 346 -36.04 12.51 10.31
N VAL A 347 -35.55 11.29 10.07
CA VAL A 347 -34.15 10.93 9.82
C VAL A 347 -34.07 10.05 8.57
N PRO A 348 -32.97 10.10 7.81
CA PRO A 348 -32.80 9.19 6.69
C PRO A 348 -32.65 7.74 7.18
N ILE A 349 -33.10 6.81 6.35
CA ILE A 349 -33.09 5.37 6.63
C ILE A 349 -32.50 4.60 5.45
N VAL A 350 -32.00 3.41 5.73
CA VAL A 350 -31.64 2.43 4.71
C VAL A 350 -32.66 1.30 4.74
N VAL A 351 -33.30 1.00 3.61
CA VAL A 351 -34.21 -0.14 3.48
C VAL A 351 -33.45 -1.32 2.88
N SER A 352 -33.43 -2.45 3.59
CA SER A 352 -32.66 -3.65 3.20
C SER A 352 -33.52 -4.80 2.69
N ALA A 353 -34.79 -4.86 3.09
CA ALA A 353 -35.71 -5.92 2.69
C ALA A 353 -37.17 -5.47 2.74
N VAL A 354 -38.01 -6.19 2.01
CA VAL A 354 -39.47 -6.18 2.18
C VAL A 354 -39.86 -7.46 2.90
N THR A 355 -40.72 -7.40 3.91
CA THR A 355 -41.27 -8.59 4.56
C THR A 355 -42.75 -8.73 4.23
N VAL A 356 -43.20 -9.95 3.94
CA VAL A 356 -44.58 -10.21 3.52
C VAL A 356 -45.12 -11.45 4.19
N GLY A 357 -46.29 -11.34 4.81
CA GLY A 357 -47.07 -12.48 5.28
C GLY A 357 -47.66 -13.22 4.09
N ILE A 358 -47.23 -14.47 3.88
CA ILE A 358 -47.72 -15.30 2.77
C ILE A 358 -48.96 -16.07 3.20
N HIS A 359 -50.04 -15.97 2.42
CA HIS A 359 -51.29 -16.69 2.71
C HIS A 359 -51.11 -18.22 2.60
N ASP A 360 -51.78 -18.98 3.47
CA ASP A 360 -51.57 -20.42 3.65
C ASP A 360 -52.28 -21.31 2.61
N ALA A 361 -52.98 -20.71 1.66
CA ALA A 361 -53.67 -21.44 0.59
C ALA A 361 -52.69 -22.32 -0.23
N PRO A 362 -52.97 -23.62 -0.42
CA PRO A 362 -52.12 -24.53 -1.20
C PRO A 362 -51.88 -24.09 -2.65
N ALA A 363 -52.74 -23.24 -3.22
CA ALA A 363 -52.59 -22.70 -4.57
C ALA A 363 -51.34 -21.81 -4.74
N ASN A 364 -50.78 -21.31 -3.64
CA ASN A 364 -49.55 -20.52 -3.63
C ASN A 364 -48.28 -21.38 -3.80
N LEU A 365 -48.37 -22.71 -3.58
CA LEU A 365 -47.22 -23.61 -3.66
C LEU A 365 -46.63 -23.67 -5.08
N GLY A 366 -45.31 -23.54 -5.18
CA GLY A 366 -44.55 -23.56 -6.43
C GLY A 366 -44.68 -22.28 -7.27
N LYS A 367 -45.27 -21.21 -6.74
CA LYS A 367 -45.44 -19.93 -7.46
C LYS A 367 -44.28 -18.99 -7.19
N THR A 368 -43.89 -18.23 -8.21
CA THR A 368 -42.77 -17.28 -8.12
C THR A 368 -43.26 -15.89 -7.71
N VAL A 369 -42.64 -15.34 -6.67
CA VAL A 369 -42.89 -13.98 -6.15
C VAL A 369 -41.57 -13.29 -5.82
N ALA A 370 -41.57 -11.96 -5.70
CA ALA A 370 -40.37 -11.21 -5.32
C ALA A 370 -40.72 -9.89 -4.61
N GLY A 371 -39.92 -9.46 -3.64
CA GLY A 371 -40.06 -8.16 -2.99
C GLY A 371 -39.70 -7.01 -3.93
N ARG A 372 -40.43 -5.89 -3.81
CA ARG A 372 -40.23 -4.65 -4.56
C ARG A 372 -40.30 -3.45 -3.63
N LEU A 373 -39.32 -2.56 -3.76
CA LEU A 373 -39.37 -1.23 -3.17
C LEU A 373 -39.59 -0.23 -4.28
N LEU A 374 -40.61 0.61 -4.15
CA LEU A 374 -40.96 1.65 -5.13
C LEU A 374 -40.94 3.03 -4.49
N ASP A 375 -40.74 4.07 -5.30
CA ASP A 375 -40.92 5.46 -4.86
C ASP A 375 -42.40 5.87 -4.79
N ALA A 376 -42.65 7.16 -4.56
CA ALA A 376 -44.00 7.70 -4.48
C ALA A 376 -44.77 7.64 -5.81
N ASP A 377 -44.07 7.67 -6.94
CA ASP A 377 -44.64 7.62 -8.30
C ASP A 377 -44.76 6.18 -8.84
N GLY A 378 -44.32 5.20 -8.05
CA GLY A 378 -44.35 3.78 -8.36
C GLY A 378 -43.24 3.31 -9.30
N GLN A 379 -42.13 4.04 -9.39
CA GLN A 379 -40.90 3.54 -10.02
C GLN A 379 -40.21 2.56 -9.08
N ILE A 380 -39.70 1.45 -9.61
CA ILE A 380 -38.99 0.44 -8.82
C ILE A 380 -37.59 0.97 -8.48
N LEU A 381 -37.35 1.17 -7.17
CA LEU A 381 -36.06 1.57 -6.62
C LEU A 381 -35.14 0.36 -6.44
N ALA A 382 -35.69 -0.77 -5.98
CA ALA A 382 -34.96 -2.01 -5.77
C ALA A 382 -35.88 -3.23 -5.83
N SER A 383 -35.25 -4.39 -6.05
CA SER A 383 -35.91 -5.69 -6.19
C SER A 383 -35.16 -6.75 -5.41
N SER A 384 -35.87 -7.69 -4.80
CA SER A 384 -35.27 -8.95 -4.33
C SER A 384 -35.03 -9.92 -5.49
N ALA A 385 -34.30 -10.98 -5.22
CA ALA A 385 -34.33 -12.18 -6.05
C ALA A 385 -35.74 -12.80 -6.09
N ASP A 386 -36.01 -13.56 -7.15
CA ASP A 386 -37.24 -14.35 -7.28
C ASP A 386 -37.24 -15.51 -6.28
N VAL A 387 -38.37 -15.69 -5.59
CA VAL A 387 -38.59 -16.77 -4.61
C VAL A 387 -39.71 -17.66 -5.13
N VAL A 388 -39.45 -18.96 -5.20
CA VAL A 388 -40.48 -19.97 -5.46
C VAL A 388 -41.04 -20.42 -4.11
N LEU A 389 -42.33 -20.17 -3.89
CA LEU A 389 -42.98 -20.49 -2.62
C LEU A 389 -43.04 -22.01 -2.40
N ASP A 390 -42.61 -22.45 -1.22
CA ASP A 390 -42.71 -23.83 -0.74
C ASP A 390 -43.55 -23.92 0.54
N GLU A 391 -43.71 -25.12 1.11
CA GLU A 391 -44.52 -25.34 2.32
C GLU A 391 -44.04 -24.55 3.54
N SER A 392 -42.75 -24.20 3.62
CA SER A 392 -42.19 -23.43 4.74
C SER A 392 -42.57 -21.94 4.71
N HIS A 393 -42.98 -21.43 3.53
CA HIS A 393 -43.38 -20.04 3.36
C HIS A 393 -44.86 -19.81 3.72
N LEU A 394 -45.72 -20.82 3.53
CA LEU A 394 -47.17 -20.68 3.66
C LEU A 394 -47.58 -20.37 5.11
N GLY A 395 -48.39 -19.33 5.30
CA GLY A 395 -48.84 -18.86 6.61
C GLY A 395 -47.77 -18.12 7.44
N GLN A 396 -46.57 -17.89 6.88
CA GLN A 396 -45.45 -17.28 7.58
C GLN A 396 -45.14 -15.86 7.07
N TRP A 397 -44.44 -15.08 7.90
CA TRP A 397 -43.75 -13.88 7.45
C TRP A 397 -42.47 -14.27 6.70
N VAL A 398 -42.37 -13.85 5.45
CA VAL A 398 -41.22 -14.13 4.56
C VAL A 398 -40.49 -12.84 4.26
N VAL A 399 -39.19 -12.83 4.54
CA VAL A 399 -38.30 -11.70 4.24
C VAL A 399 -37.76 -11.84 2.83
N PHE A 400 -37.85 -10.77 2.05
CA PHE A 400 -37.34 -10.63 0.69
C PHE A 400 -36.19 -9.61 0.69
N PRO A 401 -34.93 -10.06 0.85
CA PRO A 401 -33.76 -9.16 0.83
C PRO A 401 -33.62 -8.48 -0.52
N LEU A 402 -33.49 -7.15 -0.52
CA LEU A 402 -33.26 -6.38 -1.73
C LEU A 402 -31.82 -6.62 -2.22
N ALA A 403 -31.64 -6.68 -3.55
CA ALA A 403 -30.32 -6.93 -4.14
C ALA A 403 -29.25 -5.89 -3.73
N ALA A 404 -29.70 -4.65 -3.47
CA ALA A 404 -28.90 -3.60 -2.84
C ALA A 404 -29.80 -2.83 -1.87
N PRO A 405 -29.32 -2.50 -0.65
CA PRO A 405 -30.03 -1.60 0.24
C PRO A 405 -30.21 -0.22 -0.39
N VAL A 406 -31.31 0.46 -0.07
CA VAL A 406 -31.65 1.77 -0.65
C VAL A 406 -31.75 2.81 0.46
N THR A 407 -30.98 3.89 0.36
CA THR A 407 -31.12 5.07 1.21
C THR A 407 -32.36 5.87 0.83
N ILE A 408 -33.21 6.13 1.82
CA ILE A 408 -34.42 6.94 1.71
C ILE A 408 -34.26 8.18 2.58
N ALA A 409 -34.45 9.36 2.00
CA ALA A 409 -34.29 10.61 2.71
C ALA A 409 -35.39 10.80 3.79
N ALA A 410 -35.10 11.62 4.80
CA ALA A 410 -36.07 11.94 5.85
C ALA A 410 -37.40 12.44 5.27
N GLY A 411 -38.52 11.86 5.71
CA GLY A 411 -39.87 12.19 5.25
C GLY A 411 -40.22 11.73 3.83
N GLN A 412 -39.30 11.13 3.07
CA GLN A 412 -39.58 10.61 1.73
C GLN A 412 -40.54 9.41 1.80
N VAL A 413 -41.42 9.32 0.80
CA VAL A 413 -42.43 8.27 0.69
C VAL A 413 -41.93 7.14 -0.20
N VAL A 414 -42.17 5.91 0.22
CA VAL A 414 -41.90 4.68 -0.53
C VAL A 414 -43.06 3.70 -0.41
N HIS A 415 -43.09 2.73 -1.31
CA HIS A 415 -44.01 1.60 -1.25
C HIS A 415 -43.21 0.29 -1.16
N ALA A 416 -43.45 -0.49 -0.11
CA ALA A 416 -42.91 -1.84 0.02
C ALA A 416 -43.95 -2.83 -0.49
N GLY A 417 -43.59 -3.75 -1.38
CA GLY A 417 -44.55 -4.62 -2.03
C GLY A 417 -44.03 -5.99 -2.46
N LEU A 418 -44.97 -6.85 -2.86
CA LEU A 418 -44.73 -8.17 -3.41
C LEU A 418 -45.15 -8.20 -4.89
N LEU A 419 -44.19 -8.48 -5.78
CA LEU A 419 -44.44 -8.86 -7.16
C LEU A 419 -45.03 -10.26 -7.21
N GLN A 420 -46.19 -10.38 -7.84
CA GLN A 420 -46.80 -11.63 -8.29
C GLN A 420 -46.56 -11.82 -9.79
N THR A 421 -46.07 -12.99 -10.19
CA THR A 421 -45.93 -13.37 -11.61
C THR A 421 -47.21 -14.02 -12.13
N ALA A 422 -47.46 -13.97 -13.43
CA ALA A 422 -48.63 -14.62 -14.02
C ALA A 422 -48.49 -16.14 -13.95
N ALA A 423 -49.54 -16.85 -13.51
CA ALA A 423 -49.51 -18.29 -13.35
C ALA A 423 -50.87 -18.96 -13.60
N SER A 424 -50.86 -20.24 -13.95
CA SER A 424 -52.05 -21.10 -14.06
C SER A 424 -51.83 -22.43 -13.33
N PRO A 425 -52.71 -22.85 -12.40
CA PRO A 425 -53.85 -22.11 -11.87
C PRO A 425 -53.39 -20.81 -11.15
N GLY A 426 -54.30 -19.85 -11.01
CA GLY A 426 -54.02 -18.57 -10.36
C GLY A 426 -53.84 -18.68 -8.85
N TYR A 427 -53.32 -17.63 -8.22
CA TYR A 427 -52.93 -17.63 -6.82
C TYR A 427 -53.02 -16.24 -6.17
N PHE A 428 -53.05 -16.21 -4.84
CA PHE A 428 -53.29 -15.05 -3.98
C PHE A 428 -52.30 -15.06 -2.81
N PRO A 429 -51.06 -14.57 -3.02
CA PRO A 429 -49.96 -14.82 -2.11
C PRO A 429 -49.93 -13.90 -0.88
N VAL A 430 -50.49 -12.68 -0.94
CA VAL A 430 -50.36 -11.71 0.16
C VAL A 430 -51.49 -11.93 1.16
N ALA A 431 -51.16 -12.21 2.42
CA ALA A 431 -52.15 -12.31 3.48
C ALA A 431 -52.66 -10.93 3.93
N THR A 432 -53.89 -10.87 4.44
CA THR A 432 -54.53 -9.65 4.95
C THR A 432 -55.15 -9.87 6.31
N ASN A 433 -55.30 -8.82 7.12
CA ASN A 433 -56.08 -8.85 8.37
C ASN A 433 -57.47 -8.24 8.16
N ALA A 434 -58.41 -8.65 9.02
CA ALA A 434 -59.84 -8.41 8.87
C ALA A 434 -60.19 -6.93 8.59
N PRO A 435 -61.19 -6.65 7.75
CA PRO A 435 -61.49 -5.32 7.27
C PRO A 435 -62.16 -4.47 8.38
N ALA A 436 -61.41 -3.50 8.90
CA ALA A 436 -61.99 -2.28 9.45
C ALA A 436 -61.39 -1.15 8.62
N ILE A 437 -62.17 -0.65 7.66
CA ILE A 437 -61.90 0.51 6.77
C ILE A 437 -60.46 1.03 6.88
N VAL A 438 -59.59 0.56 5.98
CA VAL A 438 -58.19 0.99 5.97
C VAL A 438 -58.11 2.45 5.55
N ALA A 439 -57.21 3.22 6.16
CA ALA A 439 -57.10 4.64 5.83
C ALA A 439 -56.83 4.87 4.32
N PRO A 440 -57.44 5.94 3.74
CA PRO A 440 -57.17 6.69 2.51
C PRO A 440 -55.96 6.49 1.63
N ASP A 441 -54.86 5.99 2.17
CA ASP A 441 -53.53 6.26 1.64
C ASP A 441 -52.54 5.15 1.95
N ARG A 442 -52.98 3.92 2.28
CA ARG A 442 -52.08 2.87 2.77
C ARG A 442 -51.82 1.73 1.78
N MET A 443 -52.85 1.23 1.12
CA MET A 443 -52.77 -0.01 0.33
C MET A 443 -52.87 0.27 -1.17
N PHE A 444 -51.96 -0.30 -1.97
CA PHE A 444 -51.85 -0.03 -3.40
C PHE A 444 -51.59 -1.30 -4.21
N SER A 445 -51.96 -1.27 -5.49
CA SER A 445 -51.39 -2.15 -6.53
C SER A 445 -50.67 -1.34 -7.59
N PHE A 446 -49.65 -1.94 -8.19
CA PHE A 446 -48.89 -1.38 -9.29
C PHE A 446 -48.76 -2.40 -10.42
N PRO A 447 -48.54 -1.96 -11.68
CA PRO A 447 -48.15 -2.86 -12.75
C PRO A 447 -46.87 -3.64 -12.39
N ALA A 448 -46.70 -4.85 -12.95
CA ALA A 448 -45.54 -5.70 -12.65
C ALA A 448 -44.17 -5.04 -12.93
N ALA A 449 -44.12 -4.10 -13.87
CA ALA A 449 -42.93 -3.33 -14.23
C ALA A 449 -42.78 -2.00 -13.47
N GLY A 450 -43.66 -1.70 -12.51
CA GLY A 450 -43.81 -0.37 -11.92
C GLY A 450 -44.69 0.57 -12.76
N GLY A 451 -44.97 1.76 -12.25
CA GLY A 451 -45.83 2.78 -12.86
C GLY A 451 -46.85 3.35 -11.88
N ALA A 452 -47.94 3.94 -12.38
CA ALA A 452 -48.95 4.54 -11.52
C ALA A 452 -49.67 3.51 -10.63
N GLY A 453 -49.79 3.81 -9.34
CA GLY A 453 -50.47 2.97 -8.36
C GLY A 453 -52.00 3.13 -8.38
N THR A 454 -52.72 2.05 -8.09
CA THR A 454 -54.17 2.04 -7.80
C THR A 454 -54.37 1.74 -6.34
N MET A 455 -55.15 2.57 -5.65
CA MET A 455 -55.35 2.52 -4.21
C MET A 455 -56.56 1.64 -3.82
N TYR A 456 -56.49 0.94 -2.68
CA TYR A 456 -57.58 0.11 -2.15
C TYR A 456 -57.90 0.44 -0.68
N THR A 457 -59.19 0.40 -0.32
CA THR A 457 -59.69 0.65 1.05
C THR A 457 -60.49 -0.50 1.65
N ASP A 458 -60.87 -1.48 0.83
CA ASP A 458 -61.86 -2.53 1.13
C ASP A 458 -61.28 -3.96 1.17
N LEU A 459 -60.00 -4.13 0.81
CA LEU A 459 -59.31 -5.43 0.76
C LEU A 459 -58.57 -5.81 2.05
N GLY A 460 -58.87 -5.13 3.16
CA GLY A 460 -58.16 -5.31 4.44
C GLY A 460 -56.74 -4.75 4.45
N THR A 461 -56.06 -4.87 5.59
CA THR A 461 -54.67 -4.39 5.73
C THR A 461 -53.71 -5.45 5.25
N PHE A 462 -52.89 -5.13 4.24
CA PHE A 462 -51.93 -6.06 3.68
C PHE A 462 -50.84 -6.34 4.69
N ARG A 463 -50.50 -7.62 4.88
CA ARG A 463 -49.37 -8.04 5.71
C ARG A 463 -48.07 -7.85 4.94
N ILE A 464 -47.71 -6.59 4.72
CA ILE A 464 -46.44 -6.20 4.12
C ILE A 464 -45.78 -5.23 5.10
N GLY A 465 -44.48 -5.38 5.27
CA GLY A 465 -43.62 -4.53 6.07
C GLY A 465 -42.32 -4.25 5.34
N LEU A 466 -41.51 -3.37 5.91
CA LEU A 466 -40.16 -3.09 5.45
C LEU A 466 -39.16 -3.29 6.57
N HIS A 467 -37.97 -3.77 6.20
CA HIS A 467 -36.81 -3.76 7.09
C HIS A 467 -36.00 -2.49 6.85
N ALA A 468 -35.83 -1.69 7.89
CA ALA A 468 -35.10 -0.44 7.81
C ALA A 468 -34.09 -0.30 8.95
N SER A 469 -33.01 0.44 8.70
CA SER A 469 -32.06 0.88 9.71
C SER A 469 -31.82 2.38 9.60
N ALA A 470 -31.30 2.98 10.66
CA ALA A 470 -30.87 4.38 10.63
C ALA A 470 -29.74 4.56 9.61
N ASP A 471 -29.81 5.63 8.81
CA ASP A 471 -28.69 6.05 7.95
C ASP A 471 -27.93 7.19 8.65
N VAL A 472 -26.75 6.87 9.18
CA VAL A 472 -25.90 7.83 9.88
C VAL A 472 -24.61 7.94 9.11
N ALA A 473 -24.29 9.15 8.66
CA ALA A 473 -23.01 9.49 8.09
C ALA A 473 -22.25 10.35 9.10
N LEU A 474 -20.92 10.29 9.05
CA LEU A 474 -20.04 11.12 9.85
C LEU A 474 -19.08 11.83 8.92
N VAL A 475 -19.16 13.15 8.88
CA VAL A 475 -18.34 14.01 8.03
C VAL A 475 -17.43 14.85 8.92
N ARG A 476 -16.20 15.09 8.50
CA ARG A 476 -15.23 15.95 9.20
C ARG A 476 -14.89 17.19 8.37
N THR A 477 -14.46 18.27 9.03
CA THR A 477 -14.13 19.55 8.39
C THR A 477 -12.87 19.52 7.54
N ALA A 478 -11.91 18.64 7.85
CA ALA A 478 -10.68 18.45 7.09
C ALA A 478 -10.18 17.01 7.23
N ASP A 479 -9.63 16.45 6.15
CA ASP A 479 -9.00 15.12 6.18
C ASP A 479 -7.62 15.16 6.85
N THR A 480 -6.84 16.22 6.61
CA THR A 480 -5.49 16.41 7.16
C THR A 480 -5.34 17.85 7.67
N PRO A 481 -5.91 18.19 8.85
CA PRO A 481 -5.78 19.54 9.43
C PRO A 481 -4.31 19.85 9.79
N PRO A 482 -3.90 21.13 9.95
CA PRO A 482 -2.63 21.50 10.60
C PRO A 482 -2.61 21.11 12.08
N GLU A 483 -1.43 21.03 12.72
CA GLU A 483 -1.33 20.59 14.12
C GLU A 483 -1.99 21.62 15.05
N GLY A 484 -2.76 21.14 16.04
CA GLY A 484 -3.47 22.00 16.98
C GLY A 484 -4.75 22.64 16.43
N GLU A 485 -5.02 22.56 15.13
CA GLU A 485 -6.29 23.03 14.57
C GLU A 485 -7.46 22.11 14.93
N VAL A 486 -8.63 22.74 15.10
CA VAL A 486 -9.85 22.06 15.52
C VAL A 486 -10.48 21.34 14.34
N VAL A 487 -10.70 20.03 14.47
CA VAL A 487 -11.53 19.24 13.57
C VAL A 487 -12.92 19.09 14.17
N THR A 488 -13.95 19.37 13.37
CA THR A 488 -15.34 19.13 13.75
C THR A 488 -15.87 17.91 13.02
N TYR A 489 -16.27 16.91 13.80
CA TYR A 489 -17.00 15.72 13.34
C TYR A 489 -18.50 16.01 13.44
N THR A 490 -19.20 15.95 12.31
CA THR A 490 -20.64 16.21 12.21
C THR A 490 -21.36 14.95 11.74
N ALA A 491 -22.24 14.44 12.58
CA ALA A 491 -23.11 13.32 12.26
C ALA A 491 -24.34 13.78 11.45
N THR A 492 -25.00 12.86 10.76
CA THR A 492 -26.34 13.10 10.18
C THR A 492 -27.29 13.67 11.24
N ALA A 493 -27.88 14.84 10.98
CA ALA A 493 -28.79 15.49 11.92
C ALA A 493 -30.19 14.83 11.96
N GLY A 494 -30.98 15.16 12.99
CA GLY A 494 -32.38 14.74 13.16
C GLY A 494 -32.62 13.64 14.20
N TYR A 495 -31.57 13.03 14.74
CA TYR A 495 -31.62 12.12 15.89
C TYR A 495 -31.75 12.89 17.21
N GLY A 496 -32.30 12.23 18.23
CA GLY A 496 -32.59 12.84 19.54
C GLY A 496 -31.41 12.85 20.51
N ASP A 497 -30.47 11.91 20.35
CA ASP A 497 -29.25 11.80 21.15
C ASP A 497 -28.07 11.35 20.27
N TYR A 498 -26.88 11.92 20.53
CA TYR A 498 -25.61 11.58 19.90
C TYR A 498 -24.58 11.30 20.98
N LEU A 499 -24.06 10.08 21.00
CA LEU A 499 -22.97 9.68 21.88
C LEU A 499 -21.67 9.63 21.06
N PHE A 500 -20.80 10.61 21.27
CA PHE A 500 -19.45 10.64 20.71
C PHE A 500 -18.47 9.98 21.68
N VAL A 501 -17.69 9.05 21.14
CA VAL A 501 -16.62 8.32 21.81
C VAL A 501 -15.34 8.52 21.03
N ARG A 502 -14.25 8.92 21.71
CA ARG A 502 -12.91 9.07 21.12
C ARG A 502 -11.96 8.09 21.78
N ASN A 503 -11.34 7.19 21.01
CA ASN A 503 -10.40 6.16 21.50
C ASN A 503 -10.95 5.31 22.66
N GLY A 504 -12.27 5.11 22.71
CA GLY A 504 -12.95 4.35 23.76
C GLY A 504 -13.55 5.21 24.89
N ASP A 505 -13.18 6.48 25.00
CA ASP A 505 -13.69 7.39 26.03
C ASP A 505 -14.88 8.20 25.53
N THR A 506 -15.96 8.26 26.30
CA THR A 506 -17.10 9.15 26.02
C THR A 506 -16.66 10.60 26.16
N VAL A 507 -16.77 11.36 25.06
CA VAL A 507 -16.35 12.77 25.00
C VAL A 507 -17.52 13.74 24.93
N GLN A 508 -18.67 13.31 24.39
CA GLN A 508 -19.90 14.11 24.33
C GLN A 508 -21.11 13.18 24.29
N GLN A 509 -22.17 13.56 25.02
CA GLN A 509 -23.49 12.94 24.89
C GLN A 509 -24.57 14.03 24.97
N GLY A 510 -25.52 13.99 24.05
CA GLY A 510 -26.66 14.91 24.02
C GLY A 510 -27.21 15.13 22.61
N PRO A 511 -28.07 16.13 22.40
CA PRO A 511 -28.77 16.34 21.13
C PRO A 511 -27.90 17.01 20.05
N ASP A 512 -26.66 17.38 20.35
CA ASP A 512 -25.78 18.08 19.41
C ASP A 512 -25.11 17.07 18.45
N PRO A 513 -25.37 17.16 17.13
CA PRO A 513 -24.78 16.27 16.14
C PRO A 513 -23.30 16.57 15.83
N ALA A 514 -22.70 17.60 16.43
CA ALA A 514 -21.31 17.98 16.16
C ALA A 514 -20.42 17.84 17.39
N TYR A 515 -19.24 17.26 17.22
CA TYR A 515 -18.19 17.19 18.23
C TYR A 515 -16.88 17.73 17.65
N SER A 516 -16.21 18.60 18.41
CA SER A 516 -14.97 19.27 17.96
C SER A 516 -13.83 19.07 18.95
N PHE A 517 -12.64 18.79 18.43
CA PHE A 517 -11.40 18.74 19.22
C PHE A 517 -10.19 19.00 18.32
N SER A 518 -9.03 19.28 18.92
CA SER A 518 -7.75 19.36 18.21
C SER A 518 -7.08 17.98 18.25
N PRO A 519 -6.95 17.26 17.13
CA PRO A 519 -6.28 15.96 17.11
C PRO A 519 -4.78 16.09 17.34
N SER A 520 -4.17 15.04 17.88
CA SER A 520 -2.71 14.94 18.05
C SER A 520 -1.99 14.41 16.80
N GLY A 521 -2.70 14.03 15.74
CA GLY A 521 -2.12 13.46 14.52
C GLY A 521 -1.77 11.97 14.59
N ALA A 522 -2.02 11.31 15.73
CA ALA A 522 -1.74 9.89 15.98
C ALA A 522 -2.83 8.92 15.44
N GLY A 523 -3.87 9.42 14.78
CA GLY A 523 -4.95 8.61 14.20
C GLY A 523 -6.08 8.30 15.18
N ASP A 524 -6.73 9.34 15.71
CA ASP A 524 -7.85 9.18 16.64
C ASP A 524 -9.04 8.45 15.99
N LEU A 525 -9.59 7.45 16.70
CA LEU A 525 -10.84 6.79 16.36
C LEU A 525 -12.00 7.54 16.99
N VAL A 526 -12.82 8.19 16.17
CA VAL A 526 -14.05 8.86 16.60
C VAL A 526 -15.24 8.00 16.19
N THR A 527 -16.03 7.58 17.17
CA THR A 527 -17.30 6.87 16.94
C THR A 527 -18.44 7.76 17.41
N VAL A 528 -19.49 7.87 16.62
CA VAL A 528 -20.76 8.47 17.03
C VAL A 528 -21.85 7.42 16.98
N THR A 529 -22.66 7.33 18.04
CA THR A 529 -23.92 6.59 18.02
C THR A 529 -25.06 7.59 18.03
N ALA A 530 -25.83 7.65 16.95
CA ALA A 530 -26.98 8.53 16.82
C ALA A 530 -28.26 7.73 17.06
N THR A 531 -29.08 8.15 18.02
CA THR A 531 -30.27 7.41 18.48
C THR A 531 -31.53 8.26 18.35
N ARG A 532 -32.59 7.68 17.79
CA ARG A 532 -33.96 8.23 17.76
C ARG A 532 -34.90 7.22 18.41
N ASN A 533 -35.58 7.67 19.46
CA ASN A 533 -36.41 6.85 20.34
C ASN A 533 -35.64 5.57 20.77
N ALA A 534 -36.10 4.36 20.43
CA ALA A 534 -35.46 3.09 20.82
C ALA A 534 -34.33 2.62 19.90
N CYS A 535 -34.12 3.26 18.74
CA CYS A 535 -33.25 2.73 17.68
C CYS A 535 -32.21 3.76 17.22
N GLY A 536 -31.06 3.28 16.81
CA GLY A 536 -29.97 4.12 16.34
C GLY A 536 -28.98 3.36 15.48
N ALA A 537 -27.96 4.06 15.01
CA ALA A 537 -26.81 3.45 14.36
C ALA A 537 -25.53 4.12 14.84
N SER A 538 -24.45 3.34 14.82
CA SER A 538 -23.12 3.81 15.12
C SER A 538 -22.30 3.85 13.85
N VAL A 539 -21.57 4.95 13.65
CA VAL A 539 -20.55 5.06 12.61
C VAL A 539 -19.28 5.61 13.21
N ASN A 540 -18.17 5.19 12.64
CA ASN A 540 -16.85 5.61 13.04
C ASN A 540 -16.11 6.28 11.89
N ALA A 541 -15.23 7.21 12.25
CA ALA A 541 -14.24 7.77 11.39
C ALA A 541 -12.89 7.65 12.10
N ILE A 542 -11.91 7.15 11.37
CA ILE A 542 -10.52 7.15 11.82
C ILE A 542 -9.89 8.40 11.22
N GLU A 543 -9.30 9.24 12.05
CA GLU A 543 -8.41 10.30 11.58
C GLU A 543 -7.24 9.64 10.84
N PRO A 544 -6.87 10.08 9.62
CA PRO A 544 -5.65 9.59 9.03
C PRO A 544 -4.47 9.92 9.95
N VAL A 545 -3.64 8.91 10.23
CA VAL A 545 -2.38 9.16 10.94
C VAL A 545 -1.54 10.07 10.05
N ARG A 546 -1.00 11.15 10.60
CA ARG A 546 -0.08 11.99 9.83
C ARG A 546 1.18 11.20 9.54
N GLU A 547 1.71 11.36 8.34
CA GLU A 547 2.96 10.75 7.94
C GLU A 547 3.99 11.86 7.68
N TYR A 548 5.19 11.64 8.19
CA TYR A 548 6.34 12.51 7.96
C TYR A 548 7.33 11.81 7.06
N THR A 549 7.95 12.57 6.18
CA THR A 549 8.98 12.04 5.29
C THR A 549 10.31 12.06 6.03
N VAL A 550 10.90 10.88 6.22
CA VAL A 550 12.31 10.76 6.62
C VAL A 550 13.13 10.43 5.38
N THR A 551 13.83 11.44 4.88
CA THR A 551 14.77 11.30 3.76
C THR A 551 16.12 10.87 4.31
N SER A 552 16.74 9.89 3.68
CA SER A 552 18.03 9.34 4.07
C SER A 552 19.01 9.52 2.93
N SER A 553 20.17 10.08 3.23
CA SER A 553 21.20 10.35 2.23
C SER A 553 22.59 10.02 2.74
N VAL A 554 23.50 9.80 1.80
CA VAL A 554 24.92 9.60 2.11
C VAL A 554 25.69 10.83 1.66
N SER A 555 26.37 11.48 2.60
CA SER A 555 27.27 12.59 2.30
C SER A 555 28.67 12.05 1.99
N GLY A 556 29.16 12.34 0.78
CA GLY A 556 30.50 11.93 0.33
C GLY A 556 30.60 10.54 -0.31
N GLY A 557 29.52 9.74 -0.32
CA GLY A 557 29.47 8.39 -0.90
C GLY A 557 30.05 7.28 0.01
N ASN A 558 30.53 6.19 -0.60
CA ASN A 558 31.26 5.08 0.03
C ASN A 558 30.47 4.24 1.05
N GLY A 559 29.17 4.15 0.81
CA GLY A 559 28.24 3.30 1.53
C GLY A 559 26.81 3.62 1.11
N THR A 560 25.87 2.89 1.70
CA THR A 560 24.45 3.03 1.44
C THR A 560 23.68 3.16 2.75
N ILE A 561 22.67 4.02 2.74
CA ILE A 561 21.63 4.10 3.77
C ILE A 561 20.30 3.76 3.11
N THR A 562 19.55 2.84 3.69
CA THR A 562 18.28 2.35 3.13
C THR A 562 17.23 2.30 4.23
N PRO A 563 15.96 2.70 3.97
CA PRO A 563 15.44 3.25 2.71
C PRO A 563 15.87 4.70 2.44
N ALA A 564 15.92 5.11 1.16
CA ALA A 564 16.25 6.49 0.79
C ALA A 564 15.17 7.49 1.20
N ASP A 565 13.90 7.09 1.16
CA ASP A 565 12.78 7.84 1.70
C ASP A 565 11.87 6.86 2.45
N GLN A 566 11.36 7.27 3.61
CA GLN A 566 10.32 6.55 4.33
C GLN A 566 9.24 7.53 4.80
N LEU A 567 7.97 7.12 4.66
CA LEU A 567 6.84 7.79 5.29
C LEU A 567 6.62 7.14 6.65
N VAL A 568 6.74 7.93 7.71
CA VAL A 568 6.67 7.46 9.09
C VAL A 568 5.45 8.07 9.76
N PRO A 569 4.53 7.25 10.29
CA PRO A 569 3.39 7.77 11.03
C PRO A 569 3.83 8.56 12.27
N HIS A 570 3.09 9.62 12.60
CA HIS A 570 3.39 10.53 13.70
C HIS A 570 3.66 9.79 15.01
N GLY A 571 4.80 10.09 15.64
CA GLY A 571 5.21 9.53 16.93
C GLY A 571 5.72 8.09 16.87
N LEU A 572 5.88 7.51 15.68
CA LEU A 572 6.56 6.24 15.49
C LEU A 572 8.05 6.44 15.16
N ASP A 573 8.80 5.35 15.27
CA ASP A 573 10.24 5.32 15.02
C ASP A 573 10.53 5.07 13.54
N ALA A 574 11.43 5.87 12.98
CA ALA A 574 12.06 5.62 11.69
C ALA A 574 13.25 4.69 11.87
N GLY A 575 13.59 3.89 10.85
CA GLY A 575 14.79 3.09 10.90
C GLY A 575 15.17 2.46 9.58
N GLY A 576 16.34 1.84 9.54
CA GLY A 576 16.86 1.27 8.31
C GLY A 576 18.21 0.59 8.49
N SER A 577 18.85 0.30 7.36
CA SER A 577 20.18 -0.32 7.30
C SER A 577 21.24 0.67 6.84
N LEU A 578 22.41 0.58 7.46
CA LEU A 578 23.65 1.20 7.04
C LEU A 578 24.57 0.11 6.51
N THR A 579 24.99 0.22 5.27
CA THR A 579 25.96 -0.70 4.68
C THR A 579 27.11 0.11 4.14
N PRO A 580 28.23 0.20 4.88
CA PRO A 580 29.46 0.76 4.33
C PRO A 580 29.89 -0.02 3.09
N ASP A 581 30.49 0.67 2.12
CA ASP A 581 31.18 -0.02 1.01
C ASP A 581 32.40 -0.78 1.58
N PRO A 582 32.92 -1.79 0.86
CA PRO A 582 34.13 -2.49 1.30
C PRO A 582 35.25 -1.50 1.68
N HIS A 583 35.88 -1.71 2.83
CA HIS A 583 36.99 -0.91 3.38
C HIS A 583 36.61 0.48 3.92
N TYR A 584 35.31 0.72 4.14
CA TYR A 584 34.81 1.89 4.84
C TYR A 584 34.06 1.49 6.11
N HIS A 585 34.01 2.39 7.09
CA HIS A 585 33.15 2.29 8.28
C HIS A 585 32.32 3.56 8.46
N LEU A 586 31.23 3.46 9.23
CA LEU A 586 30.38 4.61 9.54
C LEU A 586 31.19 5.65 10.33
N ALA A 587 31.31 6.86 9.80
CA ALA A 587 32.01 7.97 10.45
C ALA A 587 31.04 8.82 11.27
N THR A 588 29.93 9.23 10.67
CA THR A 588 28.89 10.01 11.36
C THR A 588 27.50 9.60 10.90
N LEU A 589 26.55 9.65 11.82
CA LEU A 589 25.13 9.59 11.55
C LEU A 589 24.47 10.79 12.23
N SER A 590 23.75 11.60 11.48
CA SER A 590 23.11 12.83 11.98
C SER A 590 21.75 13.05 11.34
N GLY A 591 20.80 13.59 12.10
CA GLY A 591 19.52 14.10 11.59
C GLY A 591 19.43 15.61 11.79
N ASP A 592 18.58 16.29 11.02
CA ASP A 592 18.34 17.73 11.15
C ASP A 592 17.30 18.06 12.24
N THR A 593 16.10 17.50 12.13
CA THR A 593 14.97 17.64 13.06
C THR A 593 14.81 16.43 13.97
N CYS A 594 15.34 15.27 13.56
CA CYS A 594 15.34 14.04 14.36
C CYS A 594 16.76 13.65 14.83
N SER A 595 16.83 12.74 15.80
CA SER A 595 18.09 12.28 16.41
C SER A 595 18.34 10.79 16.11
N PRO A 596 18.90 10.44 14.94
CA PRO A 596 19.18 9.06 14.57
C PRO A 596 20.34 8.48 15.40
N VAL A 597 20.22 7.21 15.76
CA VAL A 597 21.18 6.44 16.57
C VAL A 597 21.58 5.19 15.77
N ASP A 598 22.87 4.90 15.73
CA ASP A 598 23.42 3.65 15.20
C ASP A 598 23.20 2.51 16.20
N ASP A 599 22.68 1.37 15.74
CA ASP A 599 22.43 0.20 16.57
C ASP A 599 23.66 -0.71 16.75
N GLY A 600 24.76 -0.41 16.05
CA GLY A 600 26.02 -1.16 16.11
C GLY A 600 25.99 -2.52 15.41
N ALA A 601 24.88 -2.86 14.74
CA ALA A 601 24.66 -4.11 14.00
C ALA A 601 24.43 -3.84 12.49
N GLY A 602 24.73 -2.63 12.02
CA GLY A 602 24.50 -2.21 10.63
C GLY A 602 23.10 -1.64 10.39
N GLY A 603 22.40 -1.24 11.45
CA GLY A 603 21.12 -0.55 11.38
C GLY A 603 21.14 0.80 12.09
N TRP A 604 20.07 1.55 11.91
CA TRP A 604 19.86 2.82 12.59
C TRP A 604 18.39 3.01 12.95
N THR A 605 18.14 3.80 13.99
CA THR A 605 16.79 4.20 14.39
C THR A 605 16.74 5.68 14.77
N ALA A 606 15.64 6.36 14.44
CA ALA A 606 15.31 7.68 14.95
C ALA A 606 13.89 7.61 15.54
N ALA A 607 13.80 7.76 16.86
CA ALA A 607 12.55 7.59 17.58
C ALA A 607 11.67 8.85 17.53
N ASP A 608 10.36 8.66 17.72
CA ASP A 608 9.37 9.73 17.94
C ASP A 608 9.38 10.81 16.83
N ILE A 609 9.12 10.39 15.58
CA ILE A 609 9.09 11.31 14.45
C ILE A 609 7.82 12.16 14.49
N THR A 610 7.97 13.46 14.72
CA THR A 610 6.87 14.46 14.76
C THR A 610 6.96 15.53 13.67
N ASP A 611 8.00 15.50 12.83
CA ASP A 611 8.25 16.41 11.70
C ASP A 611 9.04 15.69 10.60
N ASP A 612 9.06 16.24 9.38
CA ASP A 612 9.94 15.75 8.30
C ASP A 612 11.40 15.79 8.76
N CYS A 613 12.16 14.72 8.49
CA CYS A 613 13.55 14.59 8.89
C CYS A 613 14.47 14.22 7.72
N ALA A 614 15.68 14.77 7.70
CA ALA A 614 16.77 14.38 6.83
C ALA A 614 17.87 13.69 7.63
N VAL A 615 17.99 12.38 7.48
CA VAL A 615 19.06 11.56 8.06
C VAL A 615 20.22 11.50 7.07
N THR A 616 21.41 11.87 7.53
CA THR A 616 22.63 11.85 6.74
C THR A 616 23.67 10.95 7.39
N ALA A 617 24.12 9.94 6.64
CA ALA A 617 25.27 9.12 6.99
C ALA A 617 26.52 9.58 6.23
N SER A 618 27.68 9.50 6.87
CA SER A 618 28.98 9.62 6.21
C SER A 618 29.85 8.43 6.56
N PHE A 619 30.67 7.98 5.62
CA PHE A 619 31.56 6.84 5.78
C PHE A 619 33.02 7.29 5.65
N ALA A 620 33.88 6.83 6.53
CA ALA A 620 35.32 7.06 6.48
C ALA A 620 36.03 5.80 6.01
N LEU A 621 37.10 5.99 5.24
CA LEU A 621 37.96 4.91 4.78
C LEU A 621 38.71 4.31 5.98
N ASP A 622 38.83 2.98 6.02
CA ASP A 622 39.58 2.29 7.06
C ASP A 622 41.07 2.66 7.02
N THR A 623 41.75 2.66 8.16
CA THR A 623 43.19 2.93 8.28
C THR A 623 43.94 1.76 8.90
N HIS A 624 45.21 1.58 8.52
CA HIS A 624 46.08 0.49 8.98
C HIS A 624 47.43 0.98 9.47
N ALA A 625 47.98 0.31 10.49
CA ALA A 625 49.30 0.58 11.03
C ALA A 625 50.40 -0.22 10.31
N VAL A 626 51.54 0.41 10.05
CA VAL A 626 52.73 -0.14 9.38
C VAL A 626 53.94 -0.07 10.31
N THR A 627 54.49 -1.22 10.71
CA THR A 627 55.68 -1.28 11.58
C THR A 627 56.97 -1.36 10.75
N LEU A 628 57.99 -0.56 11.04
CA LEU A 628 59.28 -0.54 10.32
C LEU A 628 60.43 -1.14 11.14
N GLN A 629 61.29 -1.94 10.52
CA GLN A 629 62.43 -2.62 11.16
C GLN A 629 63.67 -2.67 10.23
N ALA A 630 64.87 -2.61 10.79
CA ALA A 630 66.14 -2.90 10.08
C ALA A 630 66.84 -4.07 10.79
N ASP A 631 67.56 -4.93 10.06
CA ASP A 631 68.28 -6.08 10.64
C ASP A 631 69.31 -5.61 11.69
N PRO A 632 69.20 -6.03 12.96
CA PRO A 632 70.09 -5.59 14.03
C PRO A 632 71.55 -6.08 13.89
N SER A 633 71.85 -6.98 12.94
CA SER A 633 73.21 -7.53 12.72
C SER A 633 74.02 -6.82 11.62
N ALA A 634 73.41 -5.91 10.85
CA ALA A 634 74.07 -5.18 9.76
C ALA A 634 73.68 -3.68 9.79
N GLY A 635 74.67 -2.78 9.72
CA GLY A 635 74.58 -1.41 10.25
C GLY A 635 73.71 -0.35 9.55
N GLY A 636 72.59 -0.67 8.88
CA GLY A 636 71.74 0.32 8.18
C GLY A 636 70.42 0.73 8.89
N THR A 637 69.61 1.56 8.24
CA THR A 637 68.30 2.07 8.75
C THR A 637 67.17 2.01 7.71
N LEU A 638 65.90 2.05 8.17
CA LEU A 638 64.68 2.09 7.34
C LEU A 638 63.71 3.16 7.88
N ALA A 639 63.19 4.05 7.01
CA ALA A 639 62.32 5.16 7.42
C ALA A 639 61.25 5.54 6.38
N VAL A 640 60.18 6.21 6.82
CA VAL A 640 59.12 6.78 5.95
C VAL A 640 59.60 8.06 5.27
N LEU A 641 59.30 8.19 3.98
CA LEU A 641 59.51 9.39 3.19
C LEU A 641 58.18 10.17 3.08
N GLY A 642 58.17 11.47 3.41
CA GLY A 642 57.04 12.36 3.08
C GLY A 642 56.00 12.64 4.18
N GLY A 643 56.24 12.32 5.45
CA GLY A 643 55.41 12.81 6.57
C GLY A 643 54.04 12.13 6.73
N VAL A 644 53.81 11.01 6.05
CA VAL A 644 52.69 10.10 6.32
C VAL A 644 52.87 9.48 7.70
N ASP A 645 51.80 9.42 8.49
CA ASP A 645 51.79 8.76 9.79
C ASP A 645 51.71 7.23 9.59
N PRO A 646 52.76 6.46 9.95
CA PRO A 646 52.75 5.02 9.78
C PRO A 646 51.73 4.31 10.69
N ASP A 647 51.19 4.97 11.72
CA ASP A 647 50.23 4.36 12.64
C ASP A 647 48.77 4.38 12.10
N ALA A 648 48.50 5.15 11.05
CA ALA A 648 47.14 5.33 10.49
C ALA A 648 47.14 5.60 8.97
N VAL A 649 47.69 4.68 8.19
CA VAL A 649 47.70 4.78 6.72
C VAL A 649 46.33 4.39 6.14
N PRO A 650 45.66 5.22 5.32
CA PRO A 650 44.35 4.86 4.76
C PRO A 650 44.42 3.66 3.80
N HIS A 651 43.43 2.78 3.85
CA HIS A 651 43.35 1.54 3.07
C HIS A 651 43.50 1.82 1.56
N GLY A 652 44.42 1.10 0.90
CA GLY A 652 44.73 1.25 -0.52
C GLY A 652 45.63 2.46 -0.85
N SER A 653 46.09 3.22 0.16
CA SER A 653 47.08 4.29 -0.04
C SER A 653 48.50 3.73 -0.11
N SER A 654 49.38 4.45 -0.79
CA SER A 654 50.81 4.12 -0.89
C SER A 654 51.62 4.85 0.18
N ILE A 655 52.54 4.14 0.84
CA ILE A 655 53.57 4.72 1.71
C ILE A 655 54.94 4.60 1.04
N ASP A 656 55.68 5.71 0.99
CA ASP A 656 57.04 5.74 0.45
C ASP A 656 58.05 5.50 1.59
N LEU A 657 59.00 4.59 1.37
CA LEU A 657 60.02 4.15 2.33
C LEU A 657 61.42 4.27 1.74
N VAL A 658 62.42 4.52 2.61
CA VAL A 658 63.83 4.56 2.22
C VAL A 658 64.68 3.70 3.15
N ALA A 659 65.49 2.81 2.57
CA ALA A 659 66.49 2.01 3.26
C ALA A 659 67.88 2.57 2.99
N THR A 660 68.65 2.87 4.06
CA THR A 660 69.98 3.47 3.95
C THR A 660 71.03 2.54 4.57
N PRO A 661 72.00 2.04 3.79
CA PRO A 661 73.06 1.18 4.31
C PRO A 661 74.11 1.97 5.12
N ALA A 662 74.84 1.29 6.02
CA ALA A 662 76.08 1.81 6.59
C ALA A 662 77.25 1.72 5.59
N ALA A 663 78.31 2.49 5.83
CA ALA A 663 79.54 2.41 5.05
C ALA A 663 80.13 0.98 5.04
N GLY A 664 80.49 0.49 3.85
CA GLY A 664 81.00 -0.88 3.62
C GLY A 664 79.93 -1.94 3.41
N TRP A 665 78.65 -1.54 3.41
CA TRP A 665 77.51 -2.43 3.18
C TRP A 665 76.67 -1.93 2.01
N ASP A 666 76.13 -2.86 1.22
CA ASP A 666 75.09 -2.57 0.23
C ASP A 666 73.72 -3.05 0.74
N VAL A 667 72.65 -2.44 0.23
CA VAL A 667 71.29 -2.97 0.41
C VAL A 667 71.21 -4.31 -0.32
N ALA A 668 71.11 -5.40 0.44
CA ALA A 668 71.11 -6.75 -0.09
C ALA A 668 69.71 -7.18 -0.53
N ASP A 669 68.72 -6.87 0.29
CA ASP A 669 67.30 -7.11 0.03
C ASP A 669 66.44 -6.24 0.96
N VAL A 670 65.20 -5.98 0.56
CA VAL A 670 64.17 -5.41 1.43
C VAL A 670 63.03 -6.41 1.50
N GLY A 671 63.03 -7.23 2.55
CA GLY A 671 62.13 -8.36 2.72
C GLY A 671 61.07 -8.15 3.79
N LEU A 672 59.82 -8.55 3.50
CA LEU A 672 58.70 -8.56 4.44
C LEU A 672 58.58 -9.92 5.11
N PHE A 673 58.26 -9.95 6.42
CA PHE A 673 57.93 -11.20 7.11
C PHE A 673 56.50 -11.14 7.67
N PRO A 674 55.58 -12.00 7.19
CA PRO A 674 55.76 -13.09 6.20
C PRO A 674 55.86 -12.60 4.72
N PRO A 675 56.37 -13.44 3.80
CA PRO A 675 56.77 -13.03 2.45
C PRO A 675 55.59 -13.09 1.46
N THR A 676 54.73 -12.08 1.52
CA THR A 676 53.87 -11.70 0.40
C THR A 676 54.05 -10.21 0.21
N LEU A 677 54.46 -9.81 -0.99
CA LEU A 677 54.51 -8.41 -1.39
C LEU A 677 53.10 -7.84 -1.21
N ASP A 678 53.03 -6.69 -0.55
CA ASP A 678 51.81 -5.97 -0.22
C ASP A 678 51.05 -6.48 0.99
N CYS A 679 50.65 -5.52 1.82
CA CYS A 679 49.86 -5.75 3.01
C CYS A 679 48.40 -6.07 2.59
N GLY A 680 48.16 -7.02 1.68
CA GLY A 680 46.84 -7.50 1.25
C GLY A 680 46.61 -7.74 -0.25
N GLY A 681 47.41 -7.16 -1.15
CA GLY A 681 47.12 -7.12 -2.59
C GLY A 681 48.06 -7.92 -3.50
N SER A 682 47.52 -8.53 -4.56
CA SER A 682 48.31 -9.24 -5.58
C SER A 682 48.70 -8.30 -6.71
N VAL A 683 49.95 -7.82 -6.78
CA VAL A 683 50.65 -7.43 -8.03
C VAL A 683 52.15 -7.10 -7.83
N THR A 684 52.94 -7.76 -8.70
CA THR A 684 54.28 -7.50 -9.30
C THR A 684 55.24 -6.40 -8.78
N THR A 685 56.41 -6.88 -8.34
CA THR A 685 57.77 -6.27 -8.43
C THR A 685 57.93 -4.81 -7.99
N LEU A 686 58.42 -4.63 -6.76
CA LEU A 686 58.99 -3.37 -6.27
C LEU A 686 60.16 -2.93 -7.16
N GLY A 687 60.00 -1.81 -7.87
CA GLY A 687 61.11 -1.10 -8.50
C GLY A 687 61.85 -0.31 -7.42
N ALA A 688 62.67 -0.97 -6.60
CA ALA A 688 63.62 -0.27 -5.74
C ALA A 688 64.53 0.58 -6.63
N THR A 689 64.42 1.91 -6.52
CA THR A 689 65.35 2.79 -7.23
C THR A 689 66.56 2.95 -6.33
N LEU A 690 67.68 2.35 -6.74
CA LEU A 690 68.97 2.58 -6.10
C LEU A 690 69.36 4.04 -6.34
N GLN A 691 69.63 4.74 -5.25
CA GLN A 691 70.14 6.10 -5.28
C GLN A 691 71.67 6.08 -5.43
N PRO A 692 72.27 7.18 -5.92
CA PRO A 692 73.72 7.28 -6.08
C PRO A 692 74.54 7.10 -4.79
N ASP A 693 73.90 7.24 -3.62
CA ASP A 693 74.51 7.08 -2.29
C ASP A 693 74.37 5.65 -1.73
N GLY A 694 73.84 4.71 -2.52
CA GLY A 694 73.63 3.32 -2.11
C GLY A 694 72.32 3.07 -1.35
N SER A 695 71.51 4.11 -1.08
CA SER A 695 70.18 3.93 -0.49
C SER A 695 69.17 3.41 -1.53
N ALA A 696 68.10 2.75 -1.07
CA ALA A 696 67.02 2.25 -1.92
C ALA A 696 65.68 2.86 -1.48
N SER A 697 64.99 3.53 -2.40
CA SER A 697 63.63 4.05 -2.18
C SER A 697 62.58 3.18 -2.86
N PHE A 698 61.47 2.93 -2.18
CA PHE A 698 60.38 2.11 -2.68
C PHE A 698 59.02 2.53 -2.08
N ALA A 699 57.94 2.17 -2.75
CA ALA A 699 56.57 2.46 -2.34
C ALA A 699 55.82 1.15 -2.05
N ALA A 700 54.96 1.14 -1.02
CA ALA A 700 54.14 -0.02 -0.65
C ALA A 700 52.66 0.38 -0.49
N THR A 701 51.73 -0.41 -1.01
CA THR A 701 50.29 -0.16 -0.88
C THR A 701 49.74 -0.88 0.37
N ILE A 702 48.97 -0.17 1.19
CA ILE A 702 48.55 -0.68 2.50
C ILE A 702 47.08 -1.05 2.48
N GLU A 703 46.76 -2.34 2.42
CA GLU A 703 45.39 -2.87 2.47
C GLU A 703 45.07 -3.56 3.82
N SER A 704 46.07 -3.68 4.71
CA SER A 704 45.96 -4.27 6.06
C SER A 704 47.21 -3.94 6.88
N ALA A 705 47.18 -4.19 8.21
CA ALA A 705 48.32 -3.94 9.08
C ALA A 705 49.50 -4.90 8.83
N CYS A 706 50.74 -4.40 8.81
CA CYS A 706 51.93 -5.19 8.42
C CYS A 706 53.28 -4.67 8.96
N THR A 707 54.36 -5.45 8.76
CA THR A 707 55.74 -5.12 9.19
C THR A 707 56.72 -5.15 8.02
N VAL A 708 57.57 -4.11 7.88
CA VAL A 708 58.61 -3.95 6.84
C VAL A 708 60.03 -4.10 7.38
N THR A 709 60.88 -4.94 6.77
CA THR A 709 62.29 -5.16 7.18
C THR A 709 63.31 -4.95 6.05
N ALA A 710 64.47 -4.33 6.34
CA ALA A 710 65.59 -4.16 5.39
C ALA A 710 66.84 -4.97 5.80
N PHE A 711 67.55 -5.56 4.81
CA PHE A 711 68.76 -6.39 4.97
C PHE A 711 69.97 -5.82 4.19
N PHE A 712 71.20 -6.00 4.70
CA PHE A 712 72.44 -5.43 4.12
C PHE A 712 73.57 -6.49 3.98
N ALA A 713 74.47 -6.37 2.98
CA ALA A 713 75.59 -7.31 2.70
C ALA A 713 76.98 -6.64 2.53
N ASN A 714 78.07 -7.35 2.88
CA ASN A 714 79.47 -6.89 2.82
C ASN A 714 80.03 -6.83 1.37
N GLN A 715 80.86 -5.83 1.06
CA GLN A 715 81.51 -5.66 -0.25
C GLN A 715 82.91 -6.31 -0.30
N ALA A 716 83.28 -6.91 -1.44
CA ALA A 716 84.56 -7.59 -1.63
C ALA A 716 85.77 -6.62 -1.71
N PRO A 717 86.98 -7.05 -1.30
CA PRO A 717 88.18 -6.26 -1.46
C PRO A 717 88.68 -6.32 -2.91
N ASP A 718 89.47 -5.34 -3.36
CA ASP A 718 90.01 -5.28 -4.72
C ASP A 718 91.38 -4.61 -4.78
N PHE A 719 92.13 -4.89 -5.86
CA PHE A 719 93.40 -4.23 -6.16
C PHE A 719 93.72 -4.26 -7.66
N THR A 720 94.54 -3.32 -8.09
CA THR A 720 95.09 -3.22 -9.44
C THR A 720 96.46 -3.92 -9.49
N PRO A 721 96.66 -5.00 -10.30
CA PRO A 721 97.95 -5.66 -10.43
C PRO A 721 98.89 -4.89 -11.37
N GLY A 722 100.19 -5.00 -11.12
CA GLY A 722 101.25 -4.40 -11.92
C GLY A 722 101.57 -5.19 -13.18
N THR A 723 102.44 -4.63 -14.01
CA THR A 723 102.84 -5.28 -15.27
C THR A 723 103.72 -6.51 -15.05
N PRO A 724 103.82 -7.41 -16.04
CA PRO A 724 104.79 -8.52 -16.01
C PRO A 724 106.23 -8.01 -15.85
N VAL A 725 107.03 -8.76 -15.10
CA VAL A 725 108.38 -8.34 -14.73
C VAL A 725 109.41 -9.18 -15.46
N THR A 726 110.43 -8.55 -16.05
CA THR A 726 111.59 -9.25 -16.62
C THR A 726 112.86 -8.92 -15.85
N ALA A 727 113.68 -9.92 -15.56
CA ALA A 727 115.01 -9.77 -14.97
C ALA A 727 116.04 -10.60 -15.72
N LEU A 728 117.32 -10.34 -15.50
CA LEU A 728 118.40 -11.14 -16.10
C LEU A 728 118.77 -12.32 -15.21
N VAL A 729 119.21 -13.42 -15.83
CA VAL A 729 119.75 -14.59 -15.12
C VAL A 729 120.84 -14.17 -14.14
N SER A 730 120.82 -14.70 -12.91
CA SER A 730 121.75 -14.37 -11.82
C SER A 730 121.84 -12.87 -11.49
N GLY A 731 120.79 -12.10 -11.75
CA GLY A 731 120.69 -10.68 -11.40
C GLY A 731 120.57 -10.41 -9.89
N ALA A 732 120.70 -9.14 -9.51
CA ALA A 732 120.49 -8.70 -8.13
C ALA A 732 119.02 -8.89 -7.67
N PRO A 733 118.75 -8.95 -6.34
CA PRO A 733 117.39 -8.98 -5.82
C PRO A 733 116.53 -7.84 -6.37
N VAL A 734 115.31 -8.18 -6.78
CA VAL A 734 114.33 -7.26 -7.37
C VAL A 734 113.28 -6.90 -6.32
N ALA A 735 113.07 -5.60 -6.14
CA ALA A 735 111.98 -5.05 -5.34
C ALA A 735 111.25 -4.01 -6.18
N ILE A 736 109.96 -4.26 -6.42
CA ILE A 736 109.07 -3.37 -7.17
C ILE A 736 108.04 -2.87 -6.17
N ALA A 737 108.27 -1.65 -5.70
CA ALA A 737 107.26 -0.92 -4.94
C ALA A 737 106.03 -0.73 -5.81
N ASP A 738 104.86 -0.72 -5.17
CA ASP A 738 103.58 -0.45 -5.84
C ASP A 738 103.31 -1.40 -7.02
N TRP A 739 103.71 -2.67 -6.90
CA TRP A 739 103.31 -3.66 -7.89
C TRP A 739 101.81 -3.94 -7.79
N ALA A 740 101.23 -4.02 -6.59
CA ALA A 740 99.80 -3.99 -6.40
C ALA A 740 99.38 -2.59 -5.90
N THR A 741 98.53 -1.90 -6.64
CA THR A 741 98.05 -0.55 -6.32
C THR A 741 96.53 -0.55 -6.12
N ASP A 742 95.97 0.59 -5.72
CA ASP A 742 94.53 0.76 -5.49
C ASP A 742 93.94 -0.30 -4.54
N LEU A 743 94.66 -0.59 -3.44
CA LEU A 743 94.18 -1.52 -2.42
C LEU A 743 92.88 -1.00 -1.82
N ARG A 744 91.80 -1.75 -2.00
CA ARG A 744 90.46 -1.45 -1.46
C ARG A 744 90.04 -2.63 -0.59
N SER A 745 89.67 -2.35 0.64
CA SER A 745 89.02 -3.30 1.54
C SER A 745 87.58 -3.62 1.14
N GLY A 746 86.99 -2.83 0.24
CA GLY A 746 85.56 -2.90 -0.09
C GLY A 746 84.75 -1.86 0.67
N ASP A 747 85.30 -1.25 1.72
CA ASP A 747 84.78 -0.02 2.29
C ASP A 747 85.32 1.21 1.51
N GLY A 748 84.45 2.20 1.29
CA GLY A 748 84.86 3.49 0.74
C GLY A 748 85.98 4.15 1.58
N PRO A 749 86.59 5.24 1.08
CA PRO A 749 87.80 5.80 1.69
C PRO A 749 87.59 6.20 3.17
N GLY A 750 88.26 5.51 4.10
CA GLY A 750 88.34 5.87 5.52
C GLY A 750 88.07 4.78 6.56
N ALA A 751 87.85 3.52 6.18
CA ALA A 751 87.62 2.42 7.11
C ALA A 751 88.76 1.37 7.07
N SER A 752 88.87 0.59 8.16
CA SER A 752 90.11 -0.06 8.62
C SER A 752 89.99 -1.58 8.67
N GLN A 753 89.43 -2.20 7.64
CA GLN A 753 89.48 -3.65 7.48
C GLN A 753 90.92 -4.08 7.16
N ALA A 754 91.34 -5.22 7.70
CA ALA A 754 92.72 -5.67 7.60
C ALA A 754 92.98 -6.43 6.29
N LEU A 755 93.93 -5.96 5.47
CA LEU A 755 94.24 -6.54 4.15
C LEU A 755 95.43 -7.52 4.14
N SER A 756 95.32 -8.62 3.39
CA SER A 756 96.43 -9.58 3.18
C SER A 756 96.45 -10.20 1.78
N PHE A 757 97.66 -10.45 1.23
CA PHE A 757 97.88 -11.06 -0.09
C PHE A 757 98.24 -12.55 0.00
N GLU A 758 97.73 -13.33 -0.94
CA GLU A 758 98.02 -14.75 -1.08
C GLU A 758 98.51 -15.05 -2.51
N LEU A 759 99.71 -15.64 -2.64
CA LEU A 759 100.32 -16.01 -3.93
C LEU A 759 100.39 -17.52 -4.10
N THR A 760 99.88 -18.04 -5.22
CA THR A 760 99.94 -19.46 -5.56
C THR A 760 100.60 -19.66 -6.94
N PRO A 761 101.69 -20.42 -7.07
CA PRO A 761 102.28 -20.72 -8.38
C PRO A 761 101.29 -21.40 -9.32
N ILE A 762 101.17 -20.92 -10.55
CA ILE A 762 100.32 -21.50 -11.61
C ILE A 762 101.17 -22.31 -12.57
N ASP A 763 102.26 -21.72 -13.10
CA ASP A 763 103.06 -22.34 -14.14
C ASP A 763 104.54 -21.89 -14.08
N ILE A 764 105.46 -22.77 -14.48
CA ILE A 764 106.90 -22.52 -14.57
C ILE A 764 107.42 -23.14 -15.88
N VAL A 765 108.06 -22.33 -16.73
CA VAL A 765 108.56 -22.71 -18.05
C VAL A 765 110.06 -22.42 -18.16
N PRO A 766 110.92 -23.43 -18.42
CA PRO A 766 110.60 -24.85 -18.52
C PRO A 766 110.26 -25.47 -17.14
N PRO A 767 109.45 -26.56 -17.10
CA PRO A 767 109.05 -27.18 -15.83
C PRO A 767 110.24 -27.61 -14.98
N GLY A 768 110.26 -27.20 -13.71
CA GLY A 768 111.33 -27.51 -12.76
C GLY A 768 112.53 -26.55 -12.80
N ALA A 769 112.47 -25.48 -13.61
CA ALA A 769 113.54 -24.49 -13.67
C ALA A 769 113.71 -23.73 -12.33
N GLN A 770 114.96 -23.53 -11.92
CA GLN A 770 115.31 -22.75 -10.73
C GLN A 770 115.37 -21.25 -11.09
N LEU A 771 114.20 -20.67 -11.39
CA LEU A 771 114.06 -19.27 -11.81
C LEU A 771 114.26 -18.26 -10.68
N PHE A 772 114.17 -18.71 -9.42
CA PHE A 772 114.39 -17.90 -8.22
C PHE A 772 115.45 -18.55 -7.32
N ALA A 773 116.24 -17.73 -6.63
CA ALA A 773 117.15 -18.23 -5.60
C ALA A 773 116.38 -18.84 -4.42
N VAL A 774 116.97 -19.84 -3.75
CA VAL A 774 116.35 -20.48 -2.57
C VAL A 774 116.09 -19.43 -1.48
N GLY A 775 114.83 -19.29 -1.04
CA GLY A 775 114.41 -18.26 -0.07
C GLY A 775 114.21 -16.86 -0.67
N GLY A 776 114.31 -16.74 -2.00
CA GLY A 776 114.05 -15.54 -2.78
C GLY A 776 112.82 -15.65 -3.67
N GLU A 777 111.87 -16.53 -3.33
CA GLU A 777 110.61 -16.69 -4.05
C GLU A 777 109.76 -15.40 -4.01
N PRO A 778 108.88 -15.17 -5.01
CA PRO A 778 108.04 -13.98 -5.08
C PRO A 778 107.11 -13.81 -3.87
N THR A 779 107.12 -12.62 -3.27
CA THR A 779 106.22 -12.22 -2.18
C THR A 779 105.65 -10.83 -2.44
N ILE A 780 104.40 -10.59 -2.00
CA ILE A 780 103.75 -9.26 -1.98
C ILE A 780 103.33 -8.97 -0.54
N ASP A 781 103.73 -7.82 0.00
CA ASP A 781 103.31 -7.40 1.33
C ASP A 781 102.00 -6.61 1.33
N ALA A 782 101.43 -6.31 2.50
CA ALA A 782 100.15 -5.60 2.64
C ALA A 782 100.16 -4.15 2.07
N THR A 783 101.32 -3.64 1.65
CA THR A 783 101.43 -2.35 0.94
C THR A 783 101.49 -2.51 -0.58
N GLY A 784 101.50 -3.74 -1.09
CA GLY A 784 101.53 -4.05 -2.52
C GLY A 784 102.94 -4.13 -3.13
N THR A 785 104.00 -4.20 -2.32
CA THR A 785 105.38 -4.30 -2.83
C THR A 785 105.75 -5.73 -3.21
N LEU A 786 106.12 -5.98 -4.47
CA LEU A 786 106.61 -7.27 -4.97
C LEU A 786 108.12 -7.42 -4.73
N ARG A 787 108.56 -8.56 -4.19
CA ARG A 787 109.98 -8.89 -4.00
C ARG A 787 110.32 -10.30 -4.48
N PHE A 788 111.43 -10.46 -5.20
CA PHE A 788 112.00 -11.78 -5.57
C PHE A 788 113.51 -11.66 -5.89
N THR A 789 114.23 -12.78 -5.91
CA THR A 789 115.64 -12.82 -6.35
C THR A 789 115.81 -13.74 -7.56
N PRO A 790 116.26 -13.23 -8.74
CA PRO A 790 116.51 -14.06 -9.92
C PRO A 790 117.46 -15.23 -9.65
N GLY A 791 117.10 -16.40 -10.18
CA GLY A 791 117.91 -17.62 -10.12
C GLY A 791 118.91 -17.73 -11.28
N ALA A 792 119.55 -18.89 -11.38
CA ALA A 792 120.62 -19.13 -12.36
C ALA A 792 120.11 -19.54 -13.75
N GLU A 793 118.81 -19.82 -13.90
CA GLU A 793 118.21 -20.35 -15.13
C GLU A 793 117.27 -19.34 -15.77
N ALA A 794 117.23 -19.32 -17.11
CA ALA A 794 116.30 -18.51 -17.89
C ALA A 794 114.95 -19.23 -18.04
N GLY A 795 113.86 -18.47 -18.09
CA GLY A 795 112.51 -19.02 -18.18
C GLY A 795 111.45 -18.03 -17.69
N SER A 796 110.23 -18.51 -17.45
CA SER A 796 109.13 -17.69 -16.92
C SER A 796 108.31 -18.43 -15.86
N ALA A 797 107.89 -17.73 -14.81
CA ALA A 797 106.97 -18.23 -13.79
C ALA A 797 105.74 -17.33 -13.69
N THR A 798 104.55 -17.94 -13.59
CA THR A 798 103.27 -17.24 -13.39
C THR A 798 102.62 -17.65 -12.07
N PHE A 799 102.11 -16.68 -11.30
CA PHE A 799 101.46 -16.85 -10.00
C PHE A 799 100.03 -16.28 -10.03
N ARG A 800 99.13 -16.92 -9.29
CA ARG A 800 97.82 -16.41 -8.89
C ARG A 800 97.98 -15.52 -7.68
N VAL A 801 97.33 -14.36 -7.68
CA VAL A 801 97.33 -13.39 -6.58
C VAL A 801 95.88 -13.05 -6.20
N VAL A 802 95.55 -13.15 -4.91
CA VAL A 802 94.27 -12.67 -4.34
C VAL A 802 94.52 -11.79 -3.11
N LEU A 803 93.62 -10.83 -2.87
CA LEU A 803 93.57 -9.96 -1.69
C LEU A 803 92.39 -10.39 -0.79
N ARG A 804 92.56 -10.32 0.54
CA ARG A 804 91.55 -10.67 1.54
C ARG A 804 91.31 -9.56 2.57
N ASP A 805 90.07 -9.40 3.03
CA ASP A 805 89.65 -8.56 4.18
C ASP A 805 89.13 -9.40 5.39
N ASP A 806 88.65 -8.74 6.46
CA ASP A 806 88.19 -9.36 7.71
C ASP A 806 86.68 -9.18 8.06
N ALA A 807 85.82 -8.79 7.12
CA ALA A 807 84.42 -8.40 7.41
C ALA A 807 83.33 -9.48 7.29
N GLY A 808 83.64 -10.65 6.71
CA GLY A 808 82.77 -11.82 6.69
C GLY A 808 81.74 -11.85 5.54
N ILE A 809 81.15 -13.04 5.34
CA ILE A 809 80.31 -13.38 4.16
C ILE A 809 78.78 -13.36 4.41
N ALA A 810 78.31 -12.66 5.44
CA ALA A 810 76.88 -12.64 5.78
C ALA A 810 76.03 -12.01 4.67
N ASN A 811 74.78 -12.48 4.52
CA ASN A 811 73.80 -12.00 3.52
C ASN A 811 74.30 -12.01 2.06
N GLY A 812 75.25 -12.90 1.74
CA GLY A 812 75.81 -13.03 0.38
C GLY A 812 77.03 -12.16 0.09
N GLY A 813 77.61 -11.49 1.10
CA GLY A 813 78.87 -10.74 0.98
C GLY A 813 80.11 -11.62 0.73
N SER A 814 81.26 -11.00 0.46
CA SER A 814 82.51 -11.69 0.05
C SER A 814 83.75 -11.08 0.69
N ASP A 815 84.69 -11.92 1.18
CA ASP A 815 85.94 -11.50 1.85
C ASP A 815 87.18 -11.60 0.93
N VAL A 816 86.97 -11.95 -0.34
CA VAL A 816 88.03 -12.26 -1.31
C VAL A 816 87.90 -11.42 -2.56
N SER A 817 89.03 -10.87 -3.02
CA SER A 817 89.10 -10.22 -4.32
C SER A 817 88.98 -11.23 -5.45
N PRO A 818 88.59 -10.80 -6.65
CA PRO A 818 88.80 -11.59 -7.85
C PRO A 818 90.29 -11.94 -8.04
N GLU A 819 90.57 -13.09 -8.66
CA GLU A 819 91.93 -13.58 -8.88
C GLU A 819 92.68 -12.73 -9.94
N ARG A 820 93.94 -12.41 -9.69
CA ARG A 820 94.86 -11.71 -10.63
C ARG A 820 96.11 -12.55 -10.91
N ALA A 821 96.84 -12.25 -11.98
CA ALA A 821 98.06 -12.98 -12.37
C ALA A 821 99.31 -12.11 -12.24
N LEU A 822 100.41 -12.71 -11.79
CA LEU A 822 101.76 -12.16 -11.78
C LEU A 822 102.67 -13.04 -12.64
N THR A 823 103.25 -12.49 -13.70
CA THR A 823 104.25 -13.20 -14.53
C THR A 823 105.62 -12.58 -14.37
N ILE A 824 106.61 -13.42 -14.11
CA ILE A 824 108.03 -13.04 -14.01
C ILE A 824 108.82 -13.82 -15.07
N ARG A 825 109.65 -13.12 -15.86
CA ARG A 825 110.52 -13.69 -16.90
C ARG A 825 111.99 -13.45 -16.56
N ILE A 826 112.84 -14.43 -16.81
CA ILE A 826 114.29 -14.36 -16.67
C ILE A 826 114.95 -14.56 -18.05
N ALA A 827 115.65 -13.54 -18.60
CA ALA A 827 116.15 -13.49 -20.01
C ALA A 827 117.70 -13.53 -20.15
N THR A 828 118.20 -13.73 -21.39
CA THR A 828 119.63 -13.98 -21.71
C THR A 828 120.37 -12.94 -22.60
N ASP A 829 119.72 -12.10 -23.43
CA ASP A 829 120.39 -11.09 -24.33
C ASP A 829 119.51 -9.84 -24.65
N ALA A 830 120.08 -8.74 -25.17
CA ALA A 830 119.44 -7.40 -25.37
C ALA A 830 119.88 -6.61 -26.66
N ILE A 831 118.96 -5.87 -27.30
CA ILE A 831 119.10 -5.02 -28.53
C ILE A 831 118.46 -3.62 -28.34
N ASP A 832 118.57 -2.69 -29.30
CA ASP A 832 118.00 -1.32 -29.24
C ASP A 832 117.59 -0.82 -30.65
N LEU A 833 116.39 -1.14 -31.13
CA LEU A 833 115.89 -0.66 -32.43
C LEU A 833 115.42 0.81 -32.32
N SER A 834 115.32 1.52 -33.45
CA SER A 834 114.71 2.86 -33.50
C SER A 834 114.28 3.22 -34.92
N ILE A 835 113.28 4.10 -35.07
CA ILE A 835 112.84 4.63 -36.37
C ILE A 835 112.66 6.16 -36.34
N GLN A 836 113.10 6.84 -37.41
CA GLN A 836 112.99 8.30 -37.56
C GLN A 836 112.54 8.70 -38.97
N ALA A 837 111.82 9.82 -39.08
CA ALA A 837 111.39 10.39 -40.37
C ALA A 837 112.11 11.71 -40.65
N ASP A 838 112.58 11.89 -41.89
CA ASP A 838 113.15 13.14 -42.39
C ASP A 838 112.30 13.68 -43.55
N VAL A 839 111.63 14.81 -43.31
CA VAL A 839 110.70 15.44 -44.24
C VAL A 839 111.21 16.85 -44.57
N PRO A 840 111.62 17.13 -45.83
CA PRO A 840 112.13 18.44 -46.21
C PRO A 840 111.09 19.56 -46.03
N ALA A 841 111.52 20.69 -45.46
CA ALA A 841 110.69 21.88 -45.23
C ALA A 841 110.47 22.69 -46.52
N THR A 842 109.82 22.09 -47.51
CA THR A 842 109.41 22.74 -48.75
C THR A 842 107.96 23.20 -48.65
N ARG A 843 107.64 24.37 -49.25
CA ARG A 843 106.25 24.83 -49.31
C ARG A 843 105.49 23.97 -50.28
N ASN A 844 104.46 23.28 -49.80
CA ASN A 844 103.68 22.40 -50.64
C ASN A 844 102.29 22.97 -50.92
N PHE A 845 101.82 22.76 -52.14
CA PHE A 845 100.49 23.11 -52.61
C PHE A 845 99.73 21.85 -53.05
N PRO A 846 98.39 21.91 -53.16
CA PRO A 846 97.59 20.78 -53.65
C PRO A 846 98.11 20.26 -55.00
N GLY A 847 98.35 18.96 -55.10
CA GLY A 847 98.90 18.30 -56.29
C GLY A 847 100.42 18.28 -56.43
N ASP A 848 101.18 18.87 -55.51
CA ASP A 848 102.65 18.79 -55.54
C ASP A 848 103.13 17.35 -55.30
N ARG A 849 104.19 16.95 -55.99
CA ARG A 849 104.90 15.68 -55.75
C ARG A 849 106.00 15.91 -54.72
N ILE A 850 105.88 15.26 -53.57
CA ILE A 850 106.77 15.38 -52.40
C ILE A 850 107.73 14.20 -52.31
N ALA A 851 108.88 14.42 -51.65
CA ALA A 851 109.88 13.40 -51.36
C ALA A 851 110.34 13.50 -49.90
N PHE A 852 110.46 12.37 -49.20
CA PHE A 852 110.92 12.28 -47.80
C PHE A 852 111.58 10.91 -47.52
N SER A 853 112.17 10.70 -46.34
CA SER A 853 112.80 9.42 -45.99
C SER A 853 112.50 8.91 -44.57
N LEU A 854 112.53 7.58 -44.38
CA LEU A 854 112.45 6.88 -43.10
C LEU A 854 113.73 6.12 -42.80
N ALA A 855 114.17 6.17 -41.55
CA ALA A 855 115.46 5.68 -41.10
C ALA A 855 115.29 4.68 -39.96
N VAL A 856 115.68 3.42 -40.14
CA VAL A 856 115.63 2.39 -39.08
C VAL A 856 117.05 2.04 -38.65
N ALA A 857 117.35 2.14 -37.36
CA ALA A 857 118.68 1.87 -36.79
C ALA A 857 118.63 0.87 -35.63
N ASN A 858 119.77 0.25 -35.31
CA ASN A 858 119.95 -0.60 -34.12
C ASN A 858 121.16 -0.11 -33.30
N GLY A 859 120.94 0.38 -32.07
CA GLY A 859 121.96 0.86 -31.13
C GLY A 859 122.78 -0.23 -30.42
N GLY A 860 122.43 -1.50 -30.61
CA GLY A 860 123.13 -2.64 -30.02
C GLY A 860 122.81 -2.86 -28.53
N PRO A 861 123.56 -3.73 -27.81
CA PRO A 861 124.77 -4.43 -28.27
C PRO A 861 124.50 -5.65 -29.14
N GLY A 862 123.30 -6.24 -29.11
CA GLY A 862 122.94 -7.39 -29.95
C GLY A 862 122.55 -7.00 -31.38
N SER A 863 122.57 -7.97 -32.31
CA SER A 863 122.09 -7.76 -33.68
C SER A 863 120.60 -8.04 -33.77
N ALA A 864 119.81 -7.09 -34.29
CA ALA A 864 118.40 -7.28 -34.54
C ALA A 864 118.19 -8.13 -35.80
N VAL A 865 117.56 -9.29 -35.66
CA VAL A 865 117.32 -10.23 -36.75
C VAL A 865 115.81 -10.34 -36.97
N ALA A 866 115.39 -10.17 -38.23
CA ALA A 866 113.97 -10.21 -38.62
C ALA A 866 113.08 -9.18 -37.88
N ALA A 867 113.57 -7.95 -37.72
CA ALA A 867 112.78 -6.84 -37.21
C ALA A 867 111.74 -6.40 -38.28
N GLY A 868 110.50 -6.17 -37.87
CA GLY A 868 109.43 -5.74 -38.78
C GLY A 868 109.33 -4.22 -38.86
N VAL A 869 109.34 -3.65 -40.07
CA VAL A 869 109.18 -2.21 -40.34
C VAL A 869 107.85 -1.97 -41.03
N GLN A 870 107.03 -1.07 -40.47
CA GLN A 870 105.69 -0.79 -40.98
C GLN A 870 105.45 0.72 -41.21
N TRP A 871 104.98 1.07 -42.39
CA TRP A 871 104.45 2.38 -42.73
C TRP A 871 103.29 2.26 -43.71
N THR A 872 102.13 2.81 -43.35
CA THR A 872 100.96 2.89 -44.24
C THR A 872 100.77 4.34 -44.70
N PRO A 873 100.80 4.63 -46.01
CA PRO A 873 100.56 5.97 -46.52
C PRO A 873 99.18 6.47 -46.09
N PRO A 874 99.05 7.73 -45.63
CA PRO A 874 97.76 8.37 -45.46
C PRO A 874 96.96 8.33 -46.76
N LEU A 875 95.64 8.15 -46.66
CA LEU A 875 94.75 7.96 -47.81
C LEU A 875 94.77 9.15 -48.79
N GLU A 876 95.13 10.32 -48.29
CA GLU A 876 95.24 11.56 -49.04
C GLU A 876 96.43 11.57 -50.01
N LEU A 877 97.45 10.74 -49.77
CA LEU A 877 98.59 10.60 -50.66
C LEU A 877 98.27 9.63 -51.80
N THR A 878 98.60 10.05 -53.01
CA THR A 878 98.46 9.25 -54.24
C THR A 878 99.83 9.03 -54.88
N ASP A 879 99.94 8.10 -55.83
CA ASP A 879 101.19 7.81 -56.57
C ASP A 879 102.42 7.60 -55.67
N VAL A 880 102.25 6.84 -54.58
CA VAL A 880 103.31 6.55 -53.60
C VAL A 880 104.25 5.47 -54.14
N GLU A 881 105.53 5.82 -54.25
CA GLU A 881 106.63 4.92 -54.62
C GLU A 881 107.79 5.07 -53.64
N TRP A 882 108.49 3.98 -53.34
CA TRP A 882 109.63 4.01 -52.43
C TRP A 882 110.76 3.06 -52.83
N ILE A 883 111.97 3.39 -52.40
CA ILE A 883 113.21 2.61 -52.59
C ILE A 883 113.88 2.46 -51.22
N CYS A 884 114.40 1.28 -50.88
CA CYS A 884 115.21 1.10 -49.67
C CYS A 884 116.69 0.95 -50.00
N GLU A 885 117.52 1.64 -49.23
CA GLU A 885 118.96 1.52 -49.23
C GLU A 885 119.44 1.00 -47.87
N ALA A 886 120.00 -0.22 -47.86
CA ALA A 886 120.62 -0.78 -46.66
C ALA A 886 122.07 -0.32 -46.55
N GLN A 887 122.47 0.16 -45.36
CA GLN A 887 123.87 0.53 -45.09
C GLN A 887 124.66 -0.65 -44.52
N GLY A 888 125.86 -0.88 -45.05
CA GLY A 888 126.76 -1.93 -44.56
C GLY A 888 126.19 -3.35 -44.76
N ALA A 889 126.09 -4.12 -43.68
CA ALA A 889 125.58 -5.50 -43.69
C ALA A 889 124.08 -5.61 -43.37
N ALA A 890 123.38 -4.48 -43.27
CA ALA A 890 121.93 -4.48 -43.11
C ALA A 890 121.23 -5.00 -44.38
N THR A 891 119.98 -5.42 -44.25
CA THR A 891 119.18 -5.94 -45.36
C THR A 891 117.75 -5.39 -45.33
N CYS A 892 117.21 -5.01 -46.49
CA CYS A 892 115.83 -4.58 -46.72
C CYS A 892 115.38 -4.87 -48.18
N ALA A 893 114.09 -4.73 -48.47
CA ALA A 893 113.52 -4.88 -49.81
C ALA A 893 113.88 -3.70 -50.73
N ALA A 894 114.34 -3.95 -51.97
CA ALA A 894 114.96 -2.92 -52.80
C ALA A 894 114.04 -1.72 -53.20
N SER A 895 112.76 -1.96 -53.50
CA SER A 895 111.79 -0.92 -53.87
C SER A 895 110.35 -1.43 -53.82
N GLY A 896 109.37 -0.54 -53.70
CA GLY A 896 107.95 -0.87 -53.72
C GLY A 896 107.03 0.32 -54.05
N SER A 897 105.73 0.05 -54.09
CA SER A 897 104.67 1.06 -54.27
C SER A 897 103.64 0.95 -53.16
N GLY A 898 103.11 2.07 -52.67
CA GLY A 898 102.17 2.09 -51.55
C GLY A 898 102.85 1.88 -50.20
N ALA A 899 102.30 1.00 -49.36
CA ALA A 899 102.79 0.78 -47.99
C ALA A 899 104.15 0.07 -47.92
N ILE A 900 104.85 0.29 -46.80
CA ILE A 900 106.03 -0.47 -46.39
C ILE A 900 105.58 -1.47 -45.32
N ASP A 901 105.75 -2.76 -45.60
CA ASP A 901 105.66 -3.88 -44.65
C ASP A 901 106.85 -4.78 -44.95
N ASP A 902 108.01 -4.43 -44.36
CA ASP A 902 109.30 -5.05 -44.67
C ASP A 902 109.90 -5.71 -43.43
N THR A 903 110.68 -6.77 -43.65
CA THR A 903 111.41 -7.47 -42.61
C THR A 903 112.90 -7.25 -42.80
N VAL A 904 113.52 -6.55 -41.85
CA VAL A 904 114.92 -6.10 -41.93
C VAL A 904 115.79 -6.86 -40.94
N SER A 905 117.05 -7.06 -41.29
CA SER A 905 118.08 -7.45 -40.32
C SER A 905 119.09 -6.33 -40.21
N VAL A 906 119.25 -5.80 -38.99
CA VAL A 906 120.08 -4.62 -38.69
C VAL A 906 121.11 -5.02 -37.64
N PRO A 907 122.38 -5.20 -38.03
CA PRO A 907 123.47 -5.43 -37.07
C PRO A 907 123.55 -4.33 -36.02
N ALA A 908 124.22 -4.59 -34.89
CA ALA A 908 124.53 -3.54 -33.92
C ALA A 908 125.24 -2.37 -34.62
N ASP A 909 124.81 -1.15 -34.30
CA ASP A 909 125.19 0.13 -34.92
C ASP A 909 124.84 0.26 -36.43
N GLY A 910 123.98 -0.62 -36.97
CA GLY A 910 123.56 -0.63 -38.38
C GLY A 910 122.33 0.24 -38.68
N ARG A 911 122.07 0.51 -39.98
CA ARG A 911 120.94 1.35 -40.43
C ARG A 911 120.41 0.98 -41.82
N VAL A 912 119.10 1.14 -42.04
CA VAL A 912 118.45 1.11 -43.36
C VAL A 912 117.63 2.38 -43.60
N ASP A 913 117.59 2.86 -44.84
CA ASP A 913 116.90 4.07 -45.27
C ASP A 913 115.84 3.77 -46.33
N TYR A 914 114.61 4.23 -46.14
CA TYR A 914 113.56 4.23 -47.16
C TYR A 914 113.41 5.65 -47.72
N PHE A 915 113.58 5.83 -49.03
CA PHE A 915 113.30 7.07 -49.75
C PHE A 915 111.94 6.95 -50.44
N ILE A 916 111.03 7.88 -50.15
CA ILE A 916 109.63 7.81 -50.56
C ILE A 916 109.25 9.06 -51.35
N GLU A 917 108.60 8.87 -52.50
CA GLU A 917 107.96 9.93 -53.29
C GLU A 917 106.44 9.70 -53.34
N ALA A 918 105.65 10.77 -53.21
CA ALA A 918 104.19 10.70 -53.25
C ALA A 918 103.58 12.01 -53.75
N THR A 919 102.34 11.97 -54.27
CA THR A 919 101.59 13.14 -54.73
C THR A 919 100.57 13.57 -53.69
N LEU A 920 100.57 14.87 -53.34
CA LEU A 920 99.59 15.49 -52.45
C LEU A 920 98.22 15.61 -53.14
N PRO A 921 97.11 15.64 -52.37
CA PRO A 921 95.76 15.62 -52.96
C PRO A 921 95.48 16.84 -53.87
N THR A 922 94.85 16.61 -55.02
CA THR A 922 94.40 17.65 -55.96
C THR A 922 92.90 17.94 -55.81
N GLY A 923 92.51 19.21 -55.64
CA GLY A 923 91.21 19.66 -56.16
C GLY A 923 89.99 19.78 -55.23
N ASP A 924 90.13 19.81 -53.91
CA ASP A 924 89.03 20.23 -53.02
C ASP A 924 89.17 21.68 -52.57
N ALA A 925 88.06 22.40 -52.40
CA ALA A 925 88.02 23.80 -51.94
C ALA A 925 88.51 23.99 -50.48
N SER A 926 88.90 22.90 -49.81
CA SER A 926 89.54 22.88 -48.50
C SER A 926 90.35 21.58 -48.32
N PRO A 927 91.55 21.46 -48.91
CA PRO A 927 92.45 20.36 -48.61
C PRO A 927 92.91 20.48 -47.14
N PRO A 928 93.10 19.37 -46.41
CA PRO A 928 93.56 19.43 -45.03
C PRO A 928 94.91 20.15 -44.99
N ALA A 929 95.00 21.21 -44.18
CA ALA A 929 96.23 22.01 -44.07
C ALA A 929 97.43 21.17 -43.57
N VAL A 930 97.15 20.03 -42.95
CA VAL A 930 98.14 19.09 -42.43
C VAL A 930 97.65 17.64 -42.59
N ILE A 931 98.50 16.73 -43.07
CA ILE A 931 98.26 15.28 -43.18
C ILE A 931 99.22 14.56 -42.22
N PRO A 932 98.73 13.91 -41.13
CA PRO A 932 99.59 13.17 -40.21
C PRO A 932 100.03 11.83 -40.79
N ALA A 933 101.23 11.40 -40.44
CA ALA A 933 101.77 10.09 -40.80
C ALA A 933 102.63 9.51 -39.67
N SER A 934 102.70 8.18 -39.59
CA SER A 934 103.48 7.46 -38.58
C SER A 934 104.04 6.15 -39.11
N ALA A 935 105.24 5.76 -38.66
CA ALA A 935 105.88 4.49 -38.97
C ALA A 935 106.45 3.84 -37.70
N SER A 936 106.57 2.52 -37.67
CA SER A 936 107.10 1.77 -36.53
C SER A 936 108.09 0.67 -36.93
N VAL A 937 108.96 0.29 -36.00
CA VAL A 937 109.83 -0.90 -36.07
C VAL A 937 109.59 -1.79 -34.83
N VAL A 938 109.64 -3.12 -34.97
CA VAL A 938 109.39 -4.06 -33.86
C VAL A 938 110.43 -5.19 -33.84
N PRO A 939 111.01 -5.56 -32.68
CA PRO A 939 111.96 -6.67 -32.55
C PRO A 939 111.31 -8.06 -32.68
N ALA A 940 112.11 -9.10 -32.93
CA ALA A 940 111.66 -10.49 -32.87
C ALA A 940 111.37 -10.92 -31.40
N ALA A 941 110.46 -11.90 -31.21
CA ALA A 941 109.89 -12.25 -29.90
C ALA A 941 110.89 -12.77 -28.84
N ASP A 942 112.09 -13.15 -29.25
CA ASP A 942 113.18 -13.62 -28.39
C ASP A 942 114.25 -12.57 -28.09
N GLN A 943 114.14 -11.37 -28.68
CA GLN A 943 115.06 -10.26 -28.46
C GLN A 943 114.43 -9.22 -27.54
N PHE A 944 115.19 -8.76 -26.56
CA PHE A 944 114.76 -7.71 -25.64
C PHE A 944 115.23 -6.36 -26.17
N ASP A 945 114.30 -5.49 -26.54
CA ASP A 945 114.61 -4.10 -26.84
C ASP A 945 114.79 -3.30 -25.54
N THR A 946 115.93 -2.65 -25.39
CA THR A 946 116.28 -1.89 -24.19
C THR A 946 115.59 -0.53 -24.12
N ASP A 947 115.12 0.02 -25.24
CA ASP A 947 114.40 1.29 -25.30
C ASP A 947 113.28 1.27 -26.36
N SER A 948 112.22 0.52 -26.09
CA SER A 948 111.05 0.47 -26.98
C SER A 948 110.31 1.81 -27.17
N GLY A 949 110.75 2.90 -26.53
CA GLY A 949 110.14 4.23 -26.64
C GLY A 949 110.49 4.95 -27.95
N ASN A 950 111.55 4.54 -28.64
CA ASN A 950 112.07 5.15 -29.86
C ASN A 950 111.69 4.37 -31.15
N ASP A 951 110.89 3.31 -31.00
CA ASP A 951 110.45 2.38 -32.05
C ASP A 951 109.32 2.91 -32.94
N THR A 952 108.87 4.15 -32.72
CA THR A 952 107.81 4.79 -33.52
C THR A 952 108.16 6.23 -33.88
N ALA A 953 108.02 6.58 -35.17
CA ALA A 953 108.17 7.93 -35.69
C ALA A 953 106.81 8.49 -36.09
N THR A 954 106.53 9.75 -35.77
CA THR A 954 105.33 10.48 -36.20
C THR A 954 105.73 11.83 -36.80
N TRP A 955 105.08 12.23 -37.89
CA TRP A 955 105.33 13.51 -38.55
C TRP A 955 104.07 14.02 -39.27
N LEU A 956 104.20 15.19 -39.90
CA LEU A 956 103.11 15.92 -40.53
C LEU A 956 103.54 16.44 -41.90
N PHE A 957 102.76 16.17 -42.95
CA PHE A 957 102.89 16.88 -44.23
C PHE A 957 102.02 18.15 -44.18
N ARG A 958 102.56 19.32 -44.52
CA ARG A 958 101.80 20.58 -44.53
C ARG A 958 101.49 21.04 -45.95
N ILE A 959 100.28 21.56 -46.15
CA ILE A 959 99.84 22.23 -47.37
C ILE A 959 99.69 23.72 -47.04
N ASP A 960 100.56 24.57 -47.59
CA ASP A 960 100.79 25.95 -47.13
C ASP A 960 99.91 27.02 -47.80
N GLY A 961 98.96 26.62 -48.66
CA GLY A 961 97.98 27.53 -49.28
C GLY A 961 97.06 26.86 -50.30
N LEU A 962 95.86 27.43 -50.50
CA LEU A 962 94.83 26.91 -51.42
C LEU A 962 95.15 27.22 -52.90
N PHE A 963 95.77 28.37 -53.15
CA PHE A 963 96.23 28.82 -54.46
C PHE A 963 97.62 29.47 -54.35
N ARG A 964 98.45 29.38 -55.40
CA ARG A 964 99.78 30.02 -55.44
C ARG A 964 99.73 31.57 -55.47
N ASP A 965 98.56 32.19 -55.64
CA ASP A 965 98.38 33.62 -55.95
C ASP A 965 97.84 34.52 -54.82
N GLY A 966 97.38 33.96 -53.68
CA GLY A 966 97.33 34.65 -52.37
C GLY A 966 96.19 35.64 -52.07
N LEU A 967 94.91 35.25 -52.17
CA LEU A 967 93.75 36.13 -51.88
C LEU A 967 92.68 35.48 -50.96
N GLU A 968 92.77 35.66 -49.63
CA GLU A 968 91.62 35.46 -48.71
C GLU A 968 91.60 36.52 -47.58
N THR A 969 90.44 37.15 -47.33
CA THR A 969 90.16 38.09 -46.23
C THR A 969 89.35 37.43 -45.10
N ILE A 970 89.73 37.69 -43.86
CA ILE A 970 89.26 37.11 -42.59
C ILE A 970 88.05 37.90 -42.06
N ASP A 971 87.00 37.22 -41.56
CA ASP A 971 86.48 37.44 -40.19
C ASP A 971 85.26 36.55 -39.86
N ALA A 972 85.46 35.75 -38.82
CA ALA A 972 84.49 35.06 -37.98
C ALA A 972 84.14 35.97 -36.76
N PRO A 973 83.44 35.55 -35.67
CA PRO A 973 83.46 34.25 -35.01
C PRO A 973 82.19 33.40 -35.21
#